data_AF-A0A1L0BKG0-F1
#
_entry.id   AF-A0A1L0BKG0-F1
#
_cell.length_a   1.000
_cell.length_b   1.000
_cell.length_c   1.000
_cell.angle_alpha   90.00
_cell.angle_beta   90.00
_cell.angle_gamma   90.00
#
_symmetry.space_group_name_H-M   'P 1'
#
loop_
_entity.id
_entity.type
_entity.pdbx_description
1 polymer ?
#
loop_
_entity_poly.entity_id
_entity_poly.type
_entity_poly.pdbx_seq_one_letter_code
_entity_poly.pdbx_strand_id
1 'polypeptide(L)'
;MSATPVFKEEEDDHSILASSPPATPLPEESTTPEKNKPEPESTGEGDKKRRKAPAKGGGPKKPSEEVLQRRREGRIKAAATIAQNLKKTGIGRFEDQNGFTLTSVRTVPLINQKNYFADYLKKDEQVTLIRNWRNEKVNQVSTKDATKSGDKKPLEDDDDDEDDDEDNDNEEGALEKARMGDDTIVFHPGSQVLRIGRATAGSPTPIPMVIAVPNRNKKSDEYAVVPERRVDEDGSVEFSESFDAVKSVVTKDFKARMRYYKRRMMPNSRESAANFNKKQEGEDVPDGYDPNKMDWIEKDDELLEGDYICGKDALRLPINESFQDWRLKFPIVNGGFNQSPEDYLSPQELLGDLHRIVVDALKSIDINTKEETANLKCLFVIPDLYDKIYVETWVDLLFNAVGFGRVGIIQEAVAATFGAGVSCACVVDVGAEKTSISCVDEGMVINDSRVKLDYGGVNITEAFTKLLLQQDFPYKDINLANYNDDWQLADNLKKEFGTFDDADIAVQLYNFYKRKPGARTQKFNFKVYDEVMLAPLGLFYPDLFEISKETRPRYLFPESIDQYTGEPNDPYSKAHENLVTNASFSDTADETLLIKLVEDKLIFKQANVYAKPRAPRSLTAEEVQIPVTTPLDKAIIESITNAGIATDFNKAQKLYDNLLVVGGGLAKFPGFDLLLNDRISIWRPKYLSSTSLDEILNHVGKEKEKVDAKRKALITEAKEKKIKGEQTLDEVELTEEELAAINKETQLTLDLARTDGISDQGSLVPINVLPAPNEFDPQEVSWKGGRVYSRLKVVNEMWIGQSDWNLLHSRCLYYKSLFNY
;
A
#
# COMPACT_ATOMS: atom_id res chain seq x y z
N MET A 1 41.95 -20.43 27.63
CA MET A 1 42.80 -20.08 28.78
C MET A 1 43.49 -18.76 28.47
N SER A 2 43.35 -17.81 29.39
CA SER A 2 44.23 -16.67 29.67
C SER A 2 44.67 -15.71 28.56
N ALA A 3 44.33 -14.44 28.82
CA ALA A 3 45.18 -13.25 28.73
C ALA A 3 45.10 -12.40 27.45
N THR A 4 44.40 -11.28 27.61
CA THR A 4 44.65 -9.96 27.01
C THR A 4 46.14 -9.58 27.03
N PRO A 5 46.56 -8.68 26.12
CA PRO A 5 47.09 -7.42 26.62
C PRO A 5 46.76 -6.16 25.78
N VAL A 6 46.85 -5.04 26.50
CA VAL A 6 46.77 -3.61 26.17
C VAL A 6 47.95 -3.13 25.33
N PHE A 7 47.76 -2.19 24.38
CA PHE A 7 48.71 -1.13 23.96
C PHE A 7 47.89 0.02 23.33
N LYS A 8 47.83 1.23 23.91
CA LYS A 8 48.75 2.39 23.95
C LYS A 8 48.56 3.37 22.78
N GLU A 9 48.27 4.61 23.17
CA GLU A 9 48.25 5.83 22.37
C GLU A 9 49.67 6.19 21.88
N GLU A 10 49.76 6.64 20.62
CA GLU A 10 50.86 7.47 20.13
C GLU A 10 50.26 8.68 19.39
N GLU A 11 50.65 9.86 19.85
CA GLU A 11 50.54 11.14 19.16
C GLU A 11 51.56 11.17 18.02
N ASP A 12 51.19 11.71 16.86
CA ASP A 12 52.17 12.32 15.96
C ASP A 12 51.56 13.56 15.28
N ASP A 13 52.23 14.68 15.52
CA ASP A 13 52.01 16.02 14.99
C ASP A 13 52.63 16.12 13.59
N HIS A 14 51.86 16.53 12.58
CA HIS A 14 52.44 17.20 11.41
C HIS A 14 51.50 18.27 10.83
N SER A 15 52.14 19.38 10.49
CA SER A 15 51.60 20.72 10.33
C SER A 15 51.48 21.15 8.85
N ILE A 16 50.36 21.83 8.55
CA ILE A 16 50.14 22.98 7.64
C ILE A 16 50.43 22.79 6.13
N LEU A 17 49.37 22.88 5.30
CA LEU A 17 49.13 23.95 4.28
C LEU A 17 47.95 23.58 3.36
N ALA A 18 46.84 24.31 3.46
CA ALA A 18 45.80 24.36 2.43
C ALA A 18 45.58 25.82 2.02
N SER A 19 45.84 26.10 0.74
CA SER A 19 45.57 27.38 0.09
C SER A 19 44.17 27.36 -0.53
N SER A 20 43.35 28.35 -0.18
CA SER A 20 42.24 28.87 -1.01
C SER A 20 42.73 30.19 -1.64
N PRO A 21 42.18 30.69 -2.77
CA PRO A 21 40.89 31.41 -2.77
C PRO A 21 40.17 31.40 -4.17
N PRO A 22 39.23 32.32 -4.51
CA PRO A 22 37.86 32.46 -4.01
C PRO A 22 36.79 32.61 -5.14
N ALA A 23 35.53 32.70 -4.72
CA ALA A 23 34.33 32.98 -5.52
C ALA A 23 34.19 34.43 -6.00
N THR A 24 33.35 34.67 -7.04
CA THR A 24 32.32 35.74 -7.26
C THR A 24 32.08 36.02 -8.78
N PRO A 25 31.13 36.86 -9.24
CA PRO A 25 29.66 36.72 -9.27
C PRO A 25 29.04 37.04 -10.68
N LEU A 26 27.71 36.98 -10.83
CA LEU A 26 26.92 37.61 -11.94
C LEU A 26 26.83 39.15 -11.75
N PRO A 27 26.62 40.02 -12.78
CA PRO A 27 25.31 40.23 -13.44
C PRO A 27 25.34 40.74 -14.93
N GLU A 28 24.17 41.22 -15.38
CA GLU A 28 23.54 41.39 -16.71
C GLU A 28 24.03 42.49 -17.70
N GLU A 29 23.45 42.38 -18.92
CA GLU A 29 22.91 43.41 -19.83
C GLU A 29 23.71 44.03 -21.02
N SER A 30 23.10 43.84 -22.21
CA SER A 30 22.79 44.84 -23.25
C SER A 30 23.60 44.92 -24.58
N THR A 31 22.83 44.81 -25.68
CA THR A 31 22.87 45.55 -26.97
C THR A 31 23.76 45.12 -28.16
N THR A 32 23.07 44.93 -29.30
CA THR A 32 23.49 44.87 -30.72
C THR A 32 24.00 46.23 -31.26
N PRO A 33 24.72 46.35 -32.41
CA PRO A 33 24.10 46.36 -33.76
C PRO A 33 24.95 45.93 -35.01
N GLU A 34 24.23 45.34 -35.99
CA GLU A 34 24.19 45.52 -37.46
C GLU A 34 25.34 46.01 -38.40
N LYS A 35 25.24 45.50 -39.65
CA LYS A 35 25.57 46.04 -41.01
C LYS A 35 27.03 45.91 -41.51
N ASN A 36 27.37 45.69 -42.80
CA ASN A 36 26.70 45.96 -44.09
C ASN A 36 27.29 45.13 -45.26
N LYS A 37 26.50 44.97 -46.34
CA LYS A 37 26.81 44.44 -47.70
C LYS A 37 27.62 45.46 -48.55
N PRO A 38 28.27 45.10 -49.70
CA PRO A 38 27.59 45.14 -51.02
C PRO A 38 28.06 44.13 -52.10
N GLU A 39 27.21 43.98 -53.13
CA GLU A 39 27.33 43.32 -54.45
C GLU A 39 27.62 44.40 -55.56
N PRO A 40 27.65 44.17 -56.91
CA PRO A 40 27.72 42.97 -57.79
C PRO A 40 28.65 43.16 -59.06
N GLU A 41 28.46 42.32 -60.10
CA GLU A 41 28.92 42.33 -61.52
C GLU A 41 30.04 41.32 -61.86
N SER A 42 30.12 40.63 -63.00
CA SER A 42 29.21 40.25 -64.11
C SER A 42 29.90 39.19 -65.01
N THR A 43 29.11 38.42 -65.79
CA THR A 43 29.43 37.66 -67.03
C THR A 43 30.21 36.31 -67.05
N GLY A 44 29.64 35.31 -67.75
CA GLY A 44 30.32 34.63 -68.87
C GLY A 44 30.81 33.17 -68.75
N GLU A 45 29.99 32.23 -69.26
CA GLU A 45 30.32 30.96 -69.98
C GLU A 45 31.05 29.76 -69.31
N GLY A 46 30.49 28.55 -69.52
CA GLY A 46 31.29 27.46 -70.15
C GLY A 46 31.72 26.21 -69.36
N ASP A 47 30.76 25.33 -69.03
CA ASP A 47 30.82 23.85 -69.12
C ASP A 47 31.73 22.94 -68.22
N LYS A 48 31.06 21.94 -67.62
CA LYS A 48 31.47 20.61 -67.07
C LYS A 48 32.04 20.40 -65.65
N LYS A 49 31.14 19.75 -64.85
CA LYS A 49 31.33 18.65 -63.86
C LYS A 49 31.98 18.93 -62.48
N ARG A 50 31.15 19.20 -61.47
CA ARG A 50 30.71 18.27 -60.39
C ARG A 50 29.97 19.02 -59.26
N ARG A 51 28.91 18.37 -58.73
CA ARG A 51 28.24 18.56 -57.41
C ARG A 51 27.51 19.89 -57.13
N LYS A 52 26.18 19.78 -56.93
CA LYS A 52 25.48 20.31 -55.74
C LYS A 52 24.13 19.59 -55.55
N ALA A 53 23.86 19.21 -54.30
CA ALA A 53 22.52 19.20 -53.70
C ALA A 53 22.33 20.56 -52.98
N PRO A 54 21.19 20.86 -52.32
CA PRO A 54 19.79 20.54 -52.62
C PRO A 54 18.91 21.83 -52.66
N ALA A 55 17.70 21.75 -53.21
CA ALA A 55 16.62 22.67 -52.84
C ALA A 55 15.24 21.98 -52.93
N LYS A 56 14.62 21.86 -51.74
CA LYS A 56 13.19 21.87 -51.38
C LYS A 56 12.17 21.12 -52.25
N GLY A 57 11.58 20.08 -51.65
CA GLY A 57 10.26 19.53 -51.98
C GLY A 57 10.20 18.00 -51.90
N GLY A 58 9.50 17.44 -50.91
CA GLY A 58 9.17 16.01 -50.91
C GLY A 58 8.72 15.43 -49.57
N GLY A 59 7.40 15.31 -49.37
CA GLY A 59 6.82 14.40 -48.38
C GLY A 59 7.13 12.92 -48.72
N PRO A 60 6.87 11.98 -47.80
CA PRO A 60 7.27 10.59 -47.95
C PRO A 60 6.59 9.94 -49.17
N LYS A 61 7.40 9.49 -50.14
CA LYS A 61 6.91 8.78 -51.34
C LYS A 61 6.27 7.46 -50.93
N LYS A 62 4.99 7.30 -51.25
CA LYS A 62 4.27 6.01 -51.20
C LYS A 62 5.00 4.99 -52.10
N PRO A 63 5.21 3.74 -51.65
CA PRO A 63 5.85 2.71 -52.45
C PRO A 63 5.03 2.39 -53.70
N SER A 64 5.71 2.09 -54.82
CA SER A 64 5.07 1.78 -56.10
C SER A 64 4.23 0.51 -56.02
N GLU A 65 3.19 0.45 -56.84
CA GLU A 65 2.22 -0.66 -56.91
C GLU A 65 2.90 -2.02 -57.16
N GLU A 66 3.98 -2.03 -57.96
CA GLU A 66 4.80 -3.22 -58.24
C GLU A 66 5.52 -3.74 -56.99
N VAL A 67 6.00 -2.85 -56.10
CA VAL A 67 6.63 -3.24 -54.83
C VAL A 67 5.58 -3.77 -53.85
N LEU A 68 4.36 -3.24 -53.89
CA LEU A 68 3.25 -3.74 -53.09
C LEU A 68 2.78 -5.14 -53.55
N GLN A 69 2.73 -5.37 -54.87
CA GLN A 69 2.44 -6.69 -55.45
C GLN A 69 3.48 -7.73 -55.07
N ARG A 70 4.77 -7.40 -55.21
CA ARG A 70 5.88 -8.31 -54.85
C ARG A 70 5.91 -8.64 -53.36
N ARG A 71 5.50 -7.69 -52.50
CA ARG A 71 5.31 -7.92 -51.06
C ARG A 71 4.09 -8.80 -50.76
N ARG A 72 3.01 -8.70 -51.55
CA ARG A 72 1.82 -9.55 -51.41
C ARG A 72 2.15 -11.00 -51.79
N GLU A 73 2.86 -11.20 -52.89
CA GLU A 73 3.34 -12.51 -53.33
C GLU A 73 4.31 -13.14 -52.32
N GLY A 74 5.23 -12.34 -51.75
CA GLY A 74 6.12 -12.81 -50.69
C GLY A 74 5.40 -13.30 -49.43
N ARG A 75 4.33 -12.61 -49.01
CA ARG A 75 3.50 -13.03 -47.88
C ARG A 75 2.71 -14.31 -48.17
N ILE A 76 2.17 -14.45 -49.38
CA ILE A 76 1.43 -15.65 -49.80
C ILE A 76 2.36 -16.86 -49.82
N LYS A 77 3.59 -16.69 -50.32
CA LYS A 77 4.58 -17.76 -50.36
C LYS A 77 5.06 -18.15 -48.96
N ALA A 78 5.26 -17.19 -48.06
CA ALA A 78 5.59 -17.45 -46.66
C ALA A 78 4.44 -18.16 -45.91
N ALA A 79 3.19 -17.77 -46.15
CA ALA A 79 2.02 -18.43 -45.56
C ALA A 79 1.87 -19.88 -46.03
N ALA A 80 2.14 -20.17 -47.30
CA ALA A 80 2.12 -21.53 -47.85
C ALA A 80 3.19 -22.43 -47.21
N THR A 81 4.40 -21.91 -47.00
CA THR A 81 5.49 -22.65 -46.34
C THR A 81 5.18 -22.93 -44.86
N ILE A 82 4.57 -21.96 -44.17
CA ILE A 82 4.13 -22.11 -42.77
C ILE A 82 3.03 -23.18 -42.68
N ALA A 83 2.06 -23.17 -43.60
CA ALA A 83 0.98 -24.17 -43.65
C ALA A 83 1.51 -25.60 -43.93
N GLN A 84 2.52 -25.75 -44.79
CA GLN A 84 3.17 -27.05 -45.01
C GLN A 84 3.93 -27.55 -43.79
N ASN A 85 4.61 -26.67 -43.05
CA ASN A 85 5.30 -27.02 -41.81
C ASN A 85 4.33 -27.42 -40.69
N LEU A 86 3.20 -26.72 -40.53
CA LEU A 86 2.13 -27.09 -39.60
C LEU A 86 1.52 -28.48 -39.90
N LYS A 87 1.48 -28.87 -41.18
CA LYS A 87 1.00 -30.19 -41.62
C LYS A 87 2.00 -31.32 -41.33
N LYS A 88 3.30 -31.05 -41.37
CA LYS A 88 4.36 -32.01 -41.05
C LYS A 88 4.56 -32.23 -39.55
N THR A 89 4.27 -31.23 -38.72
CA THR A 89 4.43 -31.32 -37.25
C THR A 89 3.21 -31.90 -36.54
N GLY A 90 2.15 -32.25 -37.25
CA GLY A 90 0.90 -32.77 -36.65
C GLY A 90 0.07 -31.72 -35.91
N ILE A 91 0.47 -30.46 -35.92
CA ILE A 91 -0.22 -29.32 -35.28
C ILE A 91 -1.12 -28.63 -36.31
N GLY A 92 -1.85 -29.42 -37.10
CA GLY A 92 -2.83 -28.95 -38.06
C GLY A 92 -4.25 -29.12 -37.50
N ARG A 93 -5.05 -28.05 -37.48
CA ARG A 93 -6.49 -28.15 -37.19
C ARG A 93 -7.18 -28.91 -38.32
N PHE A 94 -7.89 -29.99 -38.00
CA PHE A 94 -8.80 -30.68 -38.91
C PHE A 94 -10.22 -30.32 -38.50
N GLU A 95 -10.94 -29.59 -39.35
CA GLU A 95 -12.36 -29.22 -39.14
C GLU A 95 -13.30 -30.35 -39.58
N ASP A 96 -13.04 -31.58 -39.13
CA ASP A 96 -14.03 -32.64 -39.29
C ASP A 96 -15.06 -32.51 -38.16
N GLN A 97 -16.09 -31.72 -38.49
CA GLN A 97 -17.43 -31.63 -37.92
C GLN A 97 -17.69 -32.52 -36.69
N ASN A 98 -17.73 -31.91 -35.50
CA ASN A 98 -18.37 -32.51 -34.33
C ASN A 98 -19.88 -32.67 -34.63
N GLY A 99 -20.27 -33.86 -35.10
CA GLY A 99 -21.60 -34.22 -35.59
C GLY A 99 -22.71 -34.24 -34.52
N PHE A 100 -22.95 -33.11 -33.87
CA PHE A 100 -24.14 -32.91 -33.03
C PHE A 100 -25.21 -32.19 -33.83
N THR A 101 -26.00 -32.95 -34.58
CA THR A 101 -27.06 -32.44 -35.47
C THR A 101 -28.34 -32.01 -34.75
N LEU A 102 -28.39 -32.02 -33.41
CA LEU A 102 -29.64 -31.84 -32.63
C LEU A 102 -29.50 -30.96 -31.36
N THR A 103 -28.61 -29.96 -31.33
CA THR A 103 -28.50 -29.04 -30.18
C THR A 103 -28.70 -27.58 -30.58
N SER A 104 -29.46 -26.83 -29.78
CA SER A 104 -29.76 -25.38 -29.96
C SER A 104 -28.62 -24.44 -29.56
N VAL A 105 -27.46 -24.98 -29.17
CA VAL A 105 -26.28 -24.21 -28.77
C VAL A 105 -25.49 -23.81 -30.02
N ARG A 106 -25.47 -22.51 -30.34
CA ARG A 106 -24.62 -21.98 -31.42
C ARG A 106 -23.15 -22.16 -31.04
N THR A 107 -22.37 -22.77 -31.94
CA THR A 107 -20.92 -22.86 -31.80
C THR A 107 -20.30 -21.47 -31.95
N VAL A 108 -19.60 -21.02 -30.90
CA VAL A 108 -18.91 -19.73 -30.87
C VAL A 108 -17.60 -19.85 -31.68
N PRO A 109 -17.33 -18.98 -32.67
CA PRO A 109 -16.07 -19.01 -33.40
C PRO A 109 -14.92 -18.60 -32.48
N LEU A 110 -13.86 -19.40 -32.45
CA LEU A 110 -12.68 -19.16 -31.60
C LEU A 110 -11.87 -17.96 -32.11
N ILE A 111 -11.70 -16.96 -31.24
CA ILE A 111 -10.97 -15.70 -31.49
C ILE A 111 -9.47 -15.96 -31.65
N ASN A 112 -8.84 -15.32 -32.64
CA ASN A 112 -7.41 -15.42 -32.93
C ASN A 112 -6.56 -14.62 -31.92
N GLN A 113 -5.84 -15.32 -31.04
CA GLN A 113 -5.16 -14.76 -29.87
C GLN A 113 -3.83 -14.05 -30.15
N LYS A 114 -3.32 -14.01 -31.39
CA LYS A 114 -1.98 -13.47 -31.69
C LYS A 114 -1.89 -11.96 -31.98
N ASN A 115 -3.01 -11.24 -32.03
CA ASN A 115 -3.05 -9.79 -32.32
C ASN A 115 -3.76 -8.97 -31.22
N TYR A 116 -3.72 -9.40 -29.96
CA TYR A 116 -4.22 -8.58 -28.84
C TYR A 116 -3.15 -7.55 -28.42
N PHE A 117 -3.08 -6.44 -29.15
CA PHE A 117 -2.83 -5.15 -28.51
C PHE A 117 -4.22 -4.61 -28.16
N ALA A 118 -4.63 -4.76 -26.91
CA ALA A 118 -5.85 -4.13 -26.42
C ALA A 118 -5.47 -2.73 -25.93
N ASP A 119 -5.78 -1.71 -26.73
CA ASP A 119 -6.04 -0.38 -26.20
C ASP A 119 -7.22 -0.53 -25.23
N TYR A 120 -6.93 -0.48 -23.93
CA TYR A 120 -7.82 -0.91 -22.85
C TYR A 120 -8.76 0.20 -22.36
N LEU A 121 -9.05 1.21 -23.19
CA LEU A 121 -10.28 1.96 -23.09
C LEU A 121 -11.27 1.34 -24.09
N LYS A 122 -12.41 0.84 -23.59
CA LYS A 122 -13.53 0.47 -24.46
C LYS A 122 -13.87 1.70 -25.30
N LYS A 123 -13.69 1.62 -26.62
CA LYS A 123 -14.14 2.67 -27.54
C LYS A 123 -15.66 2.79 -27.45
N ASP A 124 -16.19 4.01 -27.57
CA ASP A 124 -17.63 4.32 -27.53
C ASP A 124 -18.47 3.38 -28.39
N GLU A 125 -17.96 2.93 -29.54
CA GLU A 125 -18.65 2.00 -30.43
C GLU A 125 -19.08 0.67 -29.76
N GLN A 126 -18.31 0.16 -28.79
CA GLN A 126 -18.69 -1.05 -28.02
C GLN A 126 -19.76 -0.74 -26.97
N VAL A 127 -19.79 0.48 -26.45
CA VAL A 127 -20.81 0.98 -25.51
C VAL A 127 -22.12 1.24 -26.26
N THR A 128 -22.07 1.80 -27.47
CA THR A 128 -23.24 2.02 -28.34
C THR A 128 -23.93 0.72 -28.69
N LEU A 129 -23.19 -0.38 -28.90
CA LEU A 129 -23.77 -1.68 -29.25
C LEU A 129 -24.55 -2.30 -28.09
N ILE A 130 -24.09 -2.12 -26.84
CA ILE A 130 -24.78 -2.59 -25.63
C ILE A 130 -25.96 -1.66 -25.28
N ARG A 131 -25.82 -0.34 -25.45
CA ARG A 131 -26.93 0.64 -25.35
C ARG A 131 -28.03 0.32 -26.36
N ASN A 132 -27.67 0.12 -27.63
CA ASN A 132 -28.62 -0.23 -28.69
C ASN A 132 -29.29 -1.59 -28.43
N TRP A 133 -28.57 -2.56 -27.89
CA TRP A 133 -29.15 -3.86 -27.52
C TRP A 133 -30.13 -3.78 -26.34
N ARG A 134 -29.87 -2.90 -25.36
CA ARG A 134 -30.84 -2.57 -24.30
C ARG A 134 -32.05 -1.84 -24.85
N ASN A 135 -31.86 -0.84 -25.71
CA ASN A 135 -32.95 -0.07 -26.32
C ASN A 135 -33.83 -0.94 -27.24
N GLU A 136 -33.25 -1.90 -27.98
CA GLU A 136 -34.02 -2.89 -28.76
C GLU A 136 -34.84 -3.83 -27.86
N LYS A 137 -34.32 -4.23 -26.69
CA LYS A 137 -35.04 -5.05 -25.72
C LYS A 137 -36.20 -4.29 -25.07
N VAL A 138 -36.00 -3.02 -24.72
CA VAL A 138 -37.05 -2.16 -24.16
C VAL A 138 -38.14 -1.94 -25.21
N ASN A 139 -37.80 -1.63 -26.47
CA ASN A 139 -38.77 -1.48 -27.56
C ASN A 139 -39.55 -2.78 -27.91
N GLN A 140 -38.97 -3.96 -27.66
CA GLN A 140 -39.68 -5.24 -27.82
C GLN A 140 -40.66 -5.56 -26.68
N VAL A 141 -40.49 -4.95 -25.51
CA VAL A 141 -41.42 -5.08 -24.38
C VAL A 141 -42.59 -4.10 -24.56
N SER A 142 -42.31 -2.86 -25.00
CA SER A 142 -43.34 -1.83 -25.24
C SER A 142 -44.35 -2.20 -26.35
N THR A 143 -43.98 -3.07 -27.28
CA THR A 143 -44.86 -3.51 -28.39
C THR A 143 -45.77 -4.69 -28.04
N LYS A 144 -45.59 -5.35 -26.88
CA LYS A 144 -46.41 -6.50 -26.46
C LYS A 144 -47.56 -6.15 -25.50
N ASP A 145 -47.53 -5.00 -24.84
CA ASP A 145 -48.53 -4.63 -23.82
C ASP A 145 -49.65 -3.70 -24.31
N ALA A 146 -49.71 -3.38 -25.61
CA ALA A 146 -50.77 -2.55 -26.19
C ALA A 146 -52.15 -3.24 -26.35
N THR A 147 -52.38 -4.41 -25.73
CA THR A 147 -53.69 -5.09 -25.76
C THR A 147 -54.10 -5.66 -24.40
N LYS A 148 -54.32 -4.81 -23.40
CA LYS A 148 -55.36 -4.99 -22.36
C LYS A 148 -55.51 -3.75 -21.47
N SER A 149 -56.73 -3.21 -21.49
CA SER A 149 -57.37 -2.36 -20.47
C SER A 149 -56.98 -2.72 -19.03
N GLY A 150 -56.93 -1.86 -18.03
CA GLY A 150 -57.36 -0.48 -17.84
C GLY A 150 -57.42 -0.26 -16.31
N ASP A 151 -57.13 0.96 -15.88
CA ASP A 151 -57.33 1.50 -14.52
C ASP A 151 -56.27 1.15 -13.44
N LYS A 152 -55.29 2.06 -13.24
CA LYS A 152 -54.76 2.51 -11.93
C LYS A 152 -53.70 3.63 -12.12
N LYS A 153 -53.71 4.58 -11.17
CA LYS A 153 -52.94 5.83 -11.09
C LYS A 153 -51.44 5.71 -11.41
N PRO A 154 -50.80 6.72 -12.03
CA PRO A 154 -49.36 6.69 -12.29
C PRO A 154 -48.56 6.96 -11.00
N LEU A 155 -47.59 6.10 -10.76
CA LEU A 155 -46.35 6.41 -10.03
C LEU A 155 -45.43 7.08 -11.07
N GLU A 156 -44.85 8.22 -10.70
CA GLU A 156 -43.83 8.91 -11.48
C GLU A 156 -42.51 8.12 -11.33
N ASP A 157 -42.16 7.35 -12.36
CA ASP A 157 -40.78 6.93 -12.64
C ASP A 157 -40.24 7.95 -13.67
N ASP A 158 -39.44 8.90 -13.19
CA ASP A 158 -38.61 9.77 -14.03
C ASP A 158 -37.38 8.97 -14.48
N ASP A 159 -37.43 8.40 -15.68
CA ASP A 159 -36.28 7.92 -16.45
C ASP A 159 -36.19 8.75 -17.74
N ASP A 160 -35.91 10.05 -17.60
CA ASP A 160 -35.54 10.94 -18.71
C ASP A 160 -34.05 11.33 -18.54
N ASP A 161 -33.14 10.45 -18.96
CA ASP A 161 -31.75 10.80 -19.29
C ASP A 161 -31.63 10.88 -20.83
N GLU A 162 -32.10 12.00 -21.41
CA GLU A 162 -31.69 12.38 -22.77
C GLU A 162 -30.31 13.05 -22.70
N ASP A 163 -29.39 12.52 -23.51
CA ASP A 163 -28.03 13.01 -23.69
C ASP A 163 -28.05 14.48 -24.20
N ASP A 164 -27.71 15.44 -23.34
CA ASP A 164 -27.26 16.78 -23.76
C ASP A 164 -25.88 17.08 -23.14
N ASP A 165 -24.84 16.65 -23.86
CA ASP A 165 -23.47 17.16 -23.71
C ASP A 165 -23.38 18.58 -24.28
N GLU A 166 -23.95 19.56 -23.58
CA GLU A 166 -23.49 20.95 -23.65
C GLU A 166 -23.25 21.43 -22.22
N ASP A 167 -22.01 21.89 -21.95
CA ASP A 167 -21.61 22.58 -20.72
C ASP A 167 -22.48 23.82 -20.51
N ASN A 168 -23.68 23.63 -19.99
CA ASN A 168 -24.57 24.70 -19.59
C ASN A 168 -24.49 24.81 -18.06
N ASP A 169 -23.79 25.83 -17.59
CA ASP A 169 -23.74 26.28 -16.19
C ASP A 169 -25.12 26.79 -15.73
N ASN A 170 -26.16 25.95 -15.82
CA ASN A 170 -27.49 26.20 -15.28
C ASN A 170 -27.61 25.62 -13.85
N GLU A 171 -28.47 26.25 -13.03
CA GLU A 171 -28.70 25.85 -11.63
C GLU A 171 -29.10 24.37 -11.47
N GLU A 172 -29.79 23.77 -12.45
CA GLU A 172 -30.19 22.35 -12.43
C GLU A 172 -29.00 21.37 -12.49
N GLY A 173 -28.02 21.58 -13.39
CA GLY A 173 -26.81 20.74 -13.46
C GLY A 173 -25.90 20.91 -12.23
N ALA A 174 -25.96 22.07 -11.57
CA ALA A 174 -25.29 22.30 -10.29
C ALA A 174 -26.00 21.57 -9.14
N LEU A 175 -27.34 21.58 -9.12
CA LEU A 175 -28.18 20.83 -8.17
C LEU A 175 -28.01 19.31 -8.31
N GLU A 176 -27.90 18.81 -9.55
CA GLU A 176 -27.70 17.39 -9.83
C GLU A 176 -26.30 16.92 -9.40
N LYS A 177 -25.25 17.69 -9.70
CA LYS A 177 -23.88 17.45 -9.19
C LYS A 177 -23.80 17.54 -7.65
N ALA A 178 -24.65 18.36 -7.03
CA ALA A 178 -24.76 18.47 -5.57
C ALA A 178 -25.50 17.29 -4.93
N ARG A 179 -26.48 16.70 -5.63
CA ARG A 179 -27.19 15.47 -5.21
C ARG A 179 -26.40 14.20 -5.48
N MET A 180 -25.45 14.22 -6.42
CA MET A 180 -24.65 13.06 -6.78
C MET A 180 -23.79 12.58 -5.59
N GLY A 181 -24.11 11.38 -5.09
CA GLY A 181 -23.49 10.75 -3.92
C GLY A 181 -24.28 10.90 -2.62
N ASP A 182 -25.43 11.57 -2.61
CA ASP A 182 -26.25 11.71 -1.40
C ASP A 182 -26.82 10.37 -0.91
N ASP A 183 -27.12 9.47 -1.85
CA ASP A 183 -27.56 8.10 -1.62
C ASP A 183 -26.42 7.13 -1.25
N THR A 184 -25.19 7.63 -1.11
CA THR A 184 -24.00 6.79 -0.95
C THR A 184 -23.31 7.04 0.38
N ILE A 185 -23.07 5.96 1.12
CA ILE A 185 -22.30 5.93 2.36
C ILE A 185 -20.92 5.37 2.06
N VAL A 186 -19.88 6.12 2.43
CA VAL A 186 -18.50 5.63 2.37
C VAL A 186 -18.16 5.01 3.71
N PHE A 187 -17.80 3.74 3.68
CA PHE A 187 -17.54 2.87 4.83
C PHE A 187 -16.07 2.45 4.83
N HIS A 188 -15.28 2.98 5.76
CA HIS A 188 -13.85 2.71 5.88
C HIS A 188 -13.51 2.21 7.29
N PRO A 189 -13.58 0.88 7.53
CA PRO A 189 -13.27 0.31 8.82
C PRO A 189 -11.75 0.32 9.08
N GLY A 190 -11.37 0.57 10.34
CA GLY A 190 -9.99 0.46 10.83
C GLY A 190 -9.98 -0.15 12.23
N SER A 191 -8.81 -0.60 12.69
CA SER A 191 -8.70 -1.34 13.97
C SER A 191 -9.11 -0.52 15.20
N GLN A 192 -8.88 0.80 15.18
CA GLN A 192 -9.32 1.70 16.24
C GLN A 192 -10.55 2.52 15.89
N VAL A 193 -10.73 2.87 14.62
CA VAL A 193 -11.75 3.83 14.19
C VAL A 193 -12.37 3.36 12.87
N LEU A 194 -13.68 3.20 12.87
CA LEU A 194 -14.51 3.21 11.67
C LEU A 194 -14.74 4.66 11.22
N ARG A 195 -14.41 4.96 9.97
CA ARG A 195 -14.75 6.22 9.32
C ARG A 195 -15.95 5.99 8.43
N ILE A 196 -17.07 6.62 8.75
CA ILE A 196 -18.34 6.47 8.04
C ILE A 196 -18.97 7.82 7.75
N GLY A 197 -19.66 7.96 6.62
CA GLY A 197 -20.42 9.17 6.32
C GLY A 197 -20.94 9.17 4.89
N ARG A 198 -21.84 10.11 4.57
CA ARG A 198 -22.32 10.31 3.21
C ARG A 198 -21.19 10.77 2.30
N ALA A 199 -21.23 10.39 1.02
CA ALA A 199 -20.30 10.90 0.03
C ALA A 199 -20.51 12.39 -0.28
N THR A 200 -21.54 13.04 0.26
CA THR A 200 -21.70 14.51 0.22
C THR A 200 -20.98 15.21 1.38
N ALA A 201 -20.69 14.52 2.49
CA ALA A 201 -20.09 15.11 3.68
C ALA A 201 -18.65 15.60 3.48
N GLY A 202 -18.27 16.68 4.17
CA GLY A 202 -16.93 17.27 4.10
C GLY A 202 -15.85 16.44 4.82
N SER A 203 -16.24 15.71 5.86
CA SER A 203 -15.38 14.84 6.68
C SER A 203 -16.16 13.59 7.10
N PRO A 204 -15.49 12.45 7.34
CA PRO A 204 -16.13 11.29 7.94
C PRO A 204 -16.50 11.54 9.39
N THR A 205 -17.51 10.81 9.87
CA THR A 205 -17.75 10.62 11.31
C THR A 205 -16.85 9.50 11.83
N PRO A 206 -15.94 9.76 12.78
CA PRO A 206 -15.11 8.73 13.39
C PRO A 206 -15.86 8.03 14.53
N ILE A 207 -15.99 6.71 14.41
CA ILE A 207 -16.61 5.83 15.39
C ILE A 207 -15.55 4.87 15.95
N PRO A 208 -15.25 4.87 17.25
CA PRO A 208 -14.32 3.91 17.84
C PRO A 208 -14.76 2.46 17.54
N MET A 209 -13.82 1.62 17.07
CA MET A 209 -14.05 0.22 16.71
C MET A 209 -14.01 -0.68 17.96
N VAL A 210 -14.92 -0.40 18.89
CA VAL A 210 -14.99 -1.06 20.20
C VAL A 210 -16.44 -1.27 20.60
N ILE A 211 -16.68 -2.39 21.28
CA ILE A 211 -17.97 -2.72 21.86
C ILE A 211 -17.76 -3.21 23.30
N ALA A 212 -18.64 -2.78 24.19
CA ALA A 212 -18.79 -3.36 25.51
C ALA A 212 -19.94 -4.38 25.49
N VAL A 213 -19.69 -5.58 25.98
CA VAL A 213 -20.68 -6.67 26.07
C VAL A 213 -20.65 -7.33 27.44
N PRO A 214 -21.75 -7.97 27.88
CA PRO A 214 -21.76 -8.73 29.12
C PRO A 214 -20.68 -9.83 29.16
N ASN A 215 -19.87 -9.82 30.22
CA ASN A 215 -18.77 -10.75 30.42
C ASN A 215 -19.28 -12.08 30.97
N ARG A 216 -19.50 -13.04 30.07
CA ARG A 216 -19.94 -14.41 30.43
C ARG A 216 -18.85 -15.21 31.15
N ASN A 217 -17.58 -14.88 30.92
CA ASN A 217 -16.44 -15.50 31.58
C ASN A 217 -16.02 -14.59 32.75
N LYS A 218 -16.72 -14.71 33.89
CA LYS A 218 -16.44 -13.99 35.14
C LYS A 218 -15.10 -14.39 35.81
N LYS A 219 -14.10 -14.82 35.03
CA LYS A 219 -12.76 -15.07 35.57
C LYS A 219 -12.14 -13.72 35.88
N SER A 220 -11.93 -13.49 37.17
CA SER A 220 -11.13 -12.41 37.72
C SER A 220 -9.66 -12.73 37.50
N ASP A 221 -9.20 -12.68 36.25
CA ASP A 221 -7.76 -12.59 36.04
C ASP A 221 -7.40 -11.12 36.30
N GLU A 222 -6.50 -10.87 37.25
CA GLU A 222 -5.90 -9.53 37.40
C GLU A 222 -5.43 -9.09 36.01
N TYR A 223 -5.86 -7.92 35.56
CA TYR A 223 -5.47 -7.40 34.25
C TYR A 223 -3.95 -7.41 34.17
N ALA A 224 -3.41 -8.14 33.19
CA ALA A 224 -1.98 -8.18 32.95
C ALA A 224 -1.44 -6.75 32.83
N VAL A 225 -0.29 -6.48 33.43
CA VAL A 225 0.36 -5.18 33.33
C VAL A 225 0.99 -5.05 31.96
N VAL A 226 0.53 -4.10 31.17
CA VAL A 226 1.05 -3.79 29.83
C VAL A 226 1.63 -2.36 29.83
N PRO A 227 2.87 -2.15 29.38
CA PRO A 227 3.86 -3.16 29.00
C PRO A 227 4.31 -4.01 30.20
N GLU A 228 4.66 -5.28 29.94
CA GLU A 228 5.27 -6.16 30.94
C GLU A 228 6.58 -5.52 31.41
N ARG A 229 6.77 -5.44 32.74
CA ARG A 229 7.88 -4.71 33.35
C ARG A 229 8.26 -5.26 34.70
N ARG A 230 9.55 -5.15 35.04
CA ARG A 230 10.07 -5.41 36.39
C ARG A 230 10.37 -4.08 37.08
N VAL A 231 10.02 -3.98 38.35
CA VAL A 231 10.36 -2.83 39.19
C VAL A 231 11.36 -3.28 40.24
N ASP A 232 12.52 -2.65 40.26
CA ASP A 232 13.57 -2.97 41.23
C ASP A 232 13.36 -2.27 42.59
N GLU A 233 14.15 -2.65 43.59
CA GLU A 233 14.04 -2.13 44.96
C GLU A 233 14.21 -0.60 45.04
N ASP A 234 14.95 -0.01 44.11
CA ASP A 234 15.17 1.44 44.00
C ASP A 234 14.06 2.18 43.24
N GLY A 235 13.06 1.45 42.76
CA GLY A 235 11.92 1.94 41.99
C GLY A 235 12.21 2.15 40.50
N SER A 236 13.37 1.74 40.00
CA SER A 236 13.67 1.76 38.56
C SER A 236 12.87 0.69 37.82
N VAL A 237 12.52 0.99 36.56
CA VAL A 237 11.70 0.13 35.72
C VAL A 237 12.56 -0.49 34.62
N GLU A 238 12.63 -1.81 34.60
CA GLU A 238 13.34 -2.59 33.59
C GLU A 238 12.35 -3.32 32.66
N PHE A 239 12.75 -3.42 31.40
CA PHE A 239 12.07 -4.18 30.35
C PHE A 239 12.97 -5.35 29.91
N SER A 240 12.75 -5.92 28.73
CA SER A 240 13.62 -7.00 28.26
C SER A 240 15.02 -6.50 27.90
N GLU A 241 16.01 -7.40 27.99
CA GLU A 241 17.36 -7.11 27.50
C GLU A 241 17.39 -6.78 25.99
N SER A 242 16.46 -7.36 25.22
CA SER A 242 16.33 -7.08 23.79
C SER A 242 15.91 -5.64 23.54
N PHE A 243 14.94 -5.13 24.31
CA PHE A 243 14.50 -3.74 24.25
C PHE A 243 15.65 -2.78 24.50
N ASP A 244 16.44 -3.00 25.56
CA ASP A 244 17.56 -2.12 25.91
C ASP A 244 18.69 -2.17 24.88
N ALA A 245 18.97 -3.35 24.31
CA ALA A 245 19.93 -3.50 23.23
C ALA A 245 19.51 -2.70 21.99
N VAL A 246 18.24 -2.80 21.55
CA VAL A 246 17.74 -2.04 20.40
C VAL A 246 17.68 -0.54 20.71
N LYS A 247 17.18 -0.14 21.89
CA LYS A 247 17.15 1.25 22.36
C LYS A 247 18.55 1.89 22.31
N SER A 248 19.60 1.15 22.65
CA SER A 248 20.98 1.62 22.55
C SER A 248 21.39 1.92 21.10
N VAL A 249 21.02 1.06 20.15
CA VAL A 249 21.23 1.27 18.71
C VAL A 249 20.48 2.51 18.23
N VAL A 250 19.18 2.63 18.56
CA VAL A 250 18.36 3.79 18.17
C VAL A 250 18.92 5.08 18.78
N THR A 251 19.35 5.06 20.05
CA THR A 251 19.99 6.21 20.71
C THR A 251 21.28 6.63 20.00
N LYS A 252 22.07 5.66 19.50
CA LYS A 252 23.31 5.94 18.76
C LYS A 252 23.01 6.63 17.42
N ASP A 253 22.01 6.14 16.69
CA ASP A 253 21.57 6.74 15.42
C ASP A 253 21.03 8.16 15.62
N PHE A 254 20.14 8.33 16.60
CA PHE A 254 19.64 9.65 17.02
C PHE A 254 20.76 10.65 17.33
N LYS A 255 21.76 10.26 18.12
CA LYS A 255 22.94 11.10 18.40
C LYS A 255 23.77 11.42 17.15
N ALA A 256 23.86 10.49 16.20
CA ALA A 256 24.54 10.72 14.93
C ALA A 256 23.79 11.75 14.08
N ARG A 257 22.46 11.64 13.97
CA ARG A 257 21.59 12.61 13.30
C ARG A 257 21.72 14.01 13.91
N MET A 258 21.65 14.12 15.24
CA MET A 258 21.82 15.40 15.94
C MET A 258 23.16 16.06 15.63
N ARG A 259 24.26 15.29 15.57
CA ARG A 259 25.58 15.82 15.18
C ARG A 259 25.63 16.24 13.72
N TYR A 260 25.01 15.49 12.83
CA TYR A 260 24.96 15.79 11.39
C TYR A 260 24.31 17.15 11.13
N TYR A 261 23.14 17.38 11.74
CA TYR A 261 22.42 18.66 11.69
C TYR A 261 22.99 19.73 12.64
N LYS A 262 24.14 19.47 13.28
CA LYS A 262 24.85 20.39 14.18
C LYS A 262 23.98 20.88 15.34
N ARG A 263 23.03 20.07 15.79
CA ARG A 263 22.21 20.34 16.98
C ARG A 263 23.00 20.10 18.24
N ARG A 264 22.93 21.05 19.17
CA ARG A 264 23.64 20.98 20.44
C ARG A 264 22.79 20.22 21.45
N MET A 265 23.26 19.05 21.86
CA MET A 265 22.65 18.26 22.92
C MET A 265 23.22 18.69 24.27
N MET A 266 22.36 19.00 25.24
CA MET A 266 22.80 19.33 26.60
C MET A 266 23.23 18.06 27.34
N PRO A 267 24.40 18.05 28.01
CA PRO A 267 24.81 16.94 28.87
C PRO A 267 23.75 16.69 29.96
N ASN A 268 23.60 15.44 30.37
CA ASN A 268 22.73 15.03 31.48
C ASN A 268 21.24 15.40 31.30
N SER A 269 20.77 15.62 30.06
CA SER A 269 19.36 15.97 29.77
C SER A 269 18.39 14.89 30.29
N ARG A 270 18.71 13.62 30.07
CA ARG A 270 17.95 12.46 30.59
C ARG A 270 17.89 12.47 32.13
N GLU A 271 19.03 12.58 32.79
CA GLU A 271 19.10 12.66 34.26
C GLU A 271 18.34 13.88 34.81
N SER A 272 18.38 15.02 34.12
CA SER A 272 17.65 16.23 34.52
C SER A 272 16.13 16.04 34.43
N ALA A 273 15.64 15.40 33.37
CA ALA A 273 14.24 15.06 33.21
C ALA A 273 13.80 14.05 34.28
N ALA A 274 14.52 12.94 34.44
CA ALA A 274 14.22 11.90 35.42
C ALA A 274 14.20 12.44 36.86
N ASN A 275 15.20 13.24 37.26
CA ASN A 275 15.24 13.85 38.60
C ASN A 275 14.09 14.82 38.88
N PHE A 276 13.55 15.47 37.85
CA PHE A 276 12.35 16.29 37.97
C PHE A 276 11.13 15.39 38.13
N ASN A 277 10.96 14.40 37.23
CA ASN A 277 9.82 13.50 37.17
C ASN A 277 9.65 12.68 38.44
N LYS A 278 10.75 12.15 38.99
CA LYS A 278 10.77 11.36 40.23
C LYS A 278 10.19 12.09 41.44
N LYS A 279 10.17 13.43 41.43
CA LYS A 279 9.64 14.28 42.52
C LYS A 279 8.22 14.76 42.28
N GLN A 280 7.62 14.47 41.13
CA GLN A 280 6.29 14.95 40.80
C GLN A 280 5.23 14.07 41.43
N GLU A 281 4.23 14.70 42.02
CA GLU A 281 3.03 14.06 42.56
C GLU A 281 1.80 14.67 41.87
N GLY A 282 0.69 13.94 41.85
CA GLY A 282 -0.54 14.39 41.22
C GLY A 282 -1.26 15.42 42.07
N GLU A 283 -1.62 16.55 41.46
CA GLU A 283 -2.42 17.60 42.09
C GLU A 283 -3.90 17.41 41.77
N ASP A 284 -4.75 17.29 42.80
CA ASP A 284 -6.20 17.19 42.60
C ASP A 284 -6.75 18.44 41.89
N VAL A 285 -7.40 18.23 40.75
CA VAL A 285 -8.08 19.28 40.02
C VAL A 285 -9.43 19.57 40.70
N PRO A 286 -9.78 20.85 40.97
CA PRO A 286 -11.10 21.20 41.46
C PRO A 286 -12.20 20.84 40.46
N ASP A 287 -13.39 20.50 40.96
CA ASP A 287 -14.52 20.15 40.09
C ASP A 287 -14.89 21.30 39.15
N GLY A 288 -15.12 20.98 37.87
CA GLY A 288 -15.45 21.96 36.82
C GLY A 288 -14.25 22.65 36.15
N TYR A 289 -13.01 22.40 36.60
CA TYR A 289 -11.80 22.97 36.00
C TYR A 289 -11.12 22.08 34.96
N ASP A 290 -11.57 20.83 34.83
CA ASP A 290 -11.13 19.92 33.77
C ASP A 290 -12.11 20.03 32.59
N PRO A 291 -11.78 20.75 31.51
CA PRO A 291 -12.67 20.94 30.36
C PRO A 291 -12.91 19.64 29.59
N ASN A 292 -12.03 18.65 29.75
CA ASN A 292 -12.08 17.37 29.07
C ASN A 292 -12.35 16.24 30.09
N LYS A 293 -13.10 16.54 31.16
CA LYS A 293 -13.50 15.52 32.14
C LYS A 293 -14.27 14.42 31.42
N MET A 294 -13.90 13.17 31.70
CA MET A 294 -14.59 12.01 31.15
C MET A 294 -15.83 11.72 31.99
N ASP A 295 -16.98 11.69 31.35
CA ASP A 295 -18.25 11.31 31.97
C ASP A 295 -18.37 9.78 31.97
N TRP A 296 -17.90 9.15 33.03
CA TRP A 296 -17.95 7.70 33.19
C TRP A 296 -19.40 7.20 33.32
N ILE A 297 -19.67 5.99 32.84
CA ILE A 297 -20.96 5.31 33.05
C ILE A 297 -21.13 4.98 34.55
N GLU A 298 -22.25 5.39 35.12
CA GLU A 298 -22.63 5.10 36.52
C GLU A 298 -23.42 3.79 36.61
N LYS A 299 -23.59 3.22 37.81
CA LYS A 299 -24.19 1.88 37.99
C LYS A 299 -25.68 1.80 37.62
N ASP A 300 -26.36 2.93 37.66
CA ASP A 300 -27.79 3.11 37.38
C ASP A 300 -28.02 3.77 36.01
N ASP A 301 -26.99 3.90 35.18
CA ASP A 301 -27.10 4.43 33.82
C ASP A 301 -27.94 3.49 32.94
N GLU A 302 -28.89 4.06 32.19
CA GLU A 302 -29.79 3.33 31.28
C GLU A 302 -29.03 2.53 30.21
N LEU A 303 -27.80 2.95 29.84
CA LEU A 303 -26.96 2.22 28.90
C LEU A 303 -26.60 0.80 29.39
N LEU A 304 -26.59 0.58 30.71
CA LEU A 304 -26.33 -0.73 31.31
C LEU A 304 -27.54 -1.67 31.30
N GLU A 305 -28.74 -1.16 31.00
CA GLU A 305 -29.94 -2.00 30.85
C GLU A 305 -29.96 -2.73 29.49
N GLY A 306 -29.17 -2.25 28.52
CA GLY A 306 -29.04 -2.83 27.19
C GLY A 306 -28.17 -4.09 27.13
N ASP A 307 -28.18 -4.75 25.97
CA ASP A 307 -27.37 -5.95 25.72
C ASP A 307 -25.92 -5.64 25.32
N TYR A 308 -25.62 -4.40 24.94
CA TYR A 308 -24.31 -3.94 24.47
C TYR A 308 -24.21 -2.40 24.49
N ILE A 309 -22.97 -1.89 24.46
CA ILE A 309 -22.67 -0.45 24.28
C ILE A 309 -21.57 -0.33 23.23
N CYS A 310 -21.66 0.62 22.30
CA CYS A 310 -20.70 0.75 21.19
C CYS A 310 -19.92 2.08 21.22
N GLY A 311 -18.79 2.09 20.52
CA GLY A 311 -18.11 3.33 20.13
C GLY A 311 -17.62 4.17 21.32
N LYS A 312 -17.91 5.46 21.29
CA LYS A 312 -17.47 6.41 22.34
C LYS A 312 -18.06 6.09 23.70
N ASP A 313 -19.31 5.60 23.75
CA ASP A 313 -19.96 5.25 25.01
C ASP A 313 -19.36 3.98 25.62
N ALA A 314 -18.93 3.02 24.80
CA ALA A 314 -18.18 1.85 25.30
C ALA A 314 -16.86 2.28 25.98
N LEU A 315 -16.18 3.31 25.47
CA LEU A 315 -14.98 3.86 26.11
C LEU A 315 -15.27 4.62 27.42
N ARG A 316 -16.55 4.93 27.74
CA ARG A 316 -16.96 5.49 29.03
C ARG A 316 -17.27 4.42 30.08
N LEU A 317 -17.25 3.14 29.71
CA LEU A 317 -17.45 2.05 30.66
C LEU A 317 -16.22 1.93 31.58
N PRO A 318 -16.36 2.03 32.91
CA PRO A 318 -15.24 1.82 33.82
C PRO A 318 -14.68 0.39 33.75
N ILE A 319 -13.35 0.25 33.77
CA ILE A 319 -12.67 -1.05 33.89
C ILE A 319 -12.21 -1.19 35.35
N ASN A 320 -13.09 -1.71 36.21
CA ASN A 320 -12.80 -1.94 37.62
C ASN A 320 -13.70 -3.04 38.22
N GLU A 321 -13.51 -3.37 39.50
CA GLU A 321 -14.25 -4.42 40.20
C GLU A 321 -15.78 -4.27 40.12
N SER A 322 -16.28 -3.04 40.05
CA SER A 322 -17.73 -2.78 39.99
C SER A 322 -18.37 -3.06 38.62
N PHE A 323 -17.57 -3.24 37.58
CA PHE A 323 -18.02 -3.40 36.19
C PHE A 323 -17.47 -4.69 35.55
N GLN A 324 -17.02 -5.66 36.35
CA GLN A 324 -16.51 -6.97 35.87
C GLN A 324 -17.52 -7.79 35.06
N ASP A 325 -18.81 -7.49 35.22
CA ASP A 325 -19.90 -8.08 34.42
C ASP A 325 -19.92 -7.60 32.98
N TRP A 326 -19.05 -6.65 32.60
CA TRP A 326 -18.87 -6.14 31.25
C TRP A 326 -17.42 -6.28 30.80
N ARG A 327 -17.20 -6.44 29.50
CA ARG A 327 -15.86 -6.42 28.90
C ARG A 327 -15.86 -5.63 27.59
N LEU A 328 -14.77 -4.94 27.33
CA LEU A 328 -14.50 -4.34 26.02
C LEU A 328 -13.97 -5.40 25.07
N LYS A 329 -14.39 -5.33 23.81
CA LYS A 329 -13.87 -6.13 22.71
C LYS A 329 -13.57 -5.24 21.50
N PHE A 330 -12.54 -5.63 20.76
CA PHE A 330 -12.08 -4.96 19.54
C PHE A 330 -12.23 -5.95 18.38
N PRO A 331 -13.25 -5.82 17.52
CA PRO A 331 -13.53 -6.81 16.48
C PRO A 331 -12.53 -6.85 15.32
N ILE A 332 -11.73 -5.78 15.14
CA ILE A 332 -10.75 -5.66 14.06
C ILE A 332 -9.37 -5.52 14.69
N VAL A 333 -8.45 -6.39 14.29
CA VAL A 333 -7.06 -6.43 14.78
C VAL A 333 -6.12 -6.62 13.58
N ASN A 334 -5.02 -5.87 13.52
CA ASN A 334 -4.00 -5.92 12.46
C ASN A 334 -4.57 -5.88 11.03
N GLY A 335 -5.63 -5.09 10.82
CA GLY A 335 -6.28 -4.92 9.52
C GLY A 335 -7.16 -6.09 9.05
N GLY A 336 -7.46 -7.06 9.93
CA GLY A 336 -8.40 -8.15 9.68
C GLY A 336 -9.34 -8.37 10.86
N PHE A 337 -10.15 -9.44 10.82
CA PHE A 337 -10.99 -9.81 11.97
C PHE A 337 -10.14 -10.27 13.15
N ASN A 338 -10.59 -9.96 14.38
CA ASN A 338 -10.00 -10.48 15.60
C ASN A 338 -10.25 -12.00 15.70
N GLN A 339 -9.19 -12.78 15.52
CA GLN A 339 -9.22 -14.24 15.55
C GLN A 339 -8.96 -14.81 16.96
N SER A 340 -8.83 -13.97 17.99
CA SER A 340 -8.48 -14.42 19.35
C SER A 340 -9.60 -15.26 19.98
N PRO A 341 -9.29 -16.48 20.44
CA PRO A 341 -10.26 -17.32 21.16
C PRO A 341 -10.58 -16.78 22.57
N GLU A 342 -9.81 -15.81 23.06
CA GLU A 342 -10.08 -15.12 24.34
C GLU A 342 -11.24 -14.12 24.22
N ASP A 343 -11.43 -13.56 23.04
CA ASP A 343 -12.48 -12.57 22.75
C ASP A 343 -13.71 -13.19 22.09
N TYR A 344 -13.52 -14.16 21.20
CA TYR A 344 -14.60 -14.71 20.38
C TYR A 344 -14.52 -16.23 20.31
N LEU A 345 -15.64 -16.90 20.62
CA LEU A 345 -15.74 -18.36 20.55
C LEU A 345 -16.31 -18.86 19.22
N SER A 346 -16.88 -17.97 18.41
CA SER A 346 -17.45 -18.30 17.11
C SER A 346 -17.44 -17.09 16.16
N PRO A 347 -17.43 -17.32 14.84
CA PRO A 347 -17.59 -16.26 13.85
C PRO A 347 -18.84 -15.41 14.09
N GLN A 348 -19.96 -16.03 14.46
CA GLN A 348 -21.25 -15.33 14.65
C GLN A 348 -21.23 -14.33 15.79
N GLU A 349 -20.44 -14.58 16.84
CA GLU A 349 -20.25 -13.63 17.94
C GLU A 349 -19.55 -12.36 17.43
N LEU A 350 -18.46 -12.52 16.69
CA LEU A 350 -17.73 -11.42 16.09
C LEU A 350 -18.59 -10.63 15.09
N LEU A 351 -19.32 -11.33 14.22
CA LEU A 351 -20.19 -10.70 13.22
C LEU A 351 -21.39 -9.98 13.85
N GLY A 352 -21.92 -10.51 14.96
CA GLY A 352 -22.97 -9.85 15.74
C GLY A 352 -22.48 -8.53 16.32
N ASP A 353 -21.26 -8.51 16.86
CA ASP A 353 -20.63 -7.31 17.42
C ASP A 353 -20.32 -6.27 16.34
N LEU A 354 -19.79 -6.68 15.18
CA LEU A 354 -19.59 -5.79 14.03
C LEU A 354 -20.91 -5.19 13.53
N HIS A 355 -21.95 -6.01 13.37
CA HIS A 355 -23.27 -5.52 12.96
C HIS A 355 -23.80 -4.46 13.93
N ARG A 356 -23.68 -4.68 15.25
CA ARG A 356 -24.10 -3.72 16.28
C ARG A 356 -23.35 -2.39 16.16
N ILE A 357 -22.02 -2.44 16.03
CA ILE A 357 -21.20 -1.24 15.83
C ILE A 357 -21.63 -0.48 14.58
N VAL A 358 -21.86 -1.17 13.46
CA VAL A 358 -22.23 -0.52 12.20
C VAL A 358 -23.63 0.09 12.28
N VAL A 359 -24.61 -0.60 12.86
CA VAL A 359 -25.97 -0.06 13.02
C VAL A 359 -25.97 1.18 13.91
N ASP A 360 -25.22 1.19 15.02
CA ASP A 360 -25.10 2.38 15.85
C ASP A 360 -24.31 3.51 15.18
N ALA A 361 -23.30 3.16 14.38
CA ALA A 361 -22.57 4.12 13.55
C ALA A 361 -23.49 4.80 12.51
N LEU A 362 -24.43 4.06 11.91
CA LEU A 362 -25.41 4.63 10.97
C LEU A 362 -26.35 5.63 11.65
N LYS A 363 -26.80 5.35 12.87
CA LYS A 363 -27.61 6.30 13.66
C LYS A 363 -26.87 7.63 13.90
N SER A 364 -25.55 7.57 14.09
CA SER A 364 -24.72 8.77 14.31
C SER A 364 -24.60 9.68 13.08
N ILE A 365 -25.05 9.21 11.90
CA ILE A 365 -25.11 9.98 10.65
C ILE A 365 -26.55 10.07 10.11
N ASP A 366 -27.53 10.02 11.02
CA ASP A 366 -28.96 10.20 10.76
C ASP A 366 -29.59 9.14 9.85
N ILE A 367 -29.13 7.88 9.95
CA ILE A 367 -29.73 6.72 9.27
C ILE A 367 -30.24 5.76 10.34
N ASN A 368 -31.56 5.69 10.52
CA ASN A 368 -32.17 5.09 11.70
C ASN A 368 -32.97 3.82 11.39
N THR A 369 -33.39 3.64 10.14
CA THR A 369 -34.25 2.51 9.74
C THR A 369 -33.57 1.59 8.74
N LYS A 370 -34.05 0.34 8.68
CA LYS A 370 -33.57 -0.62 7.67
C LYS A 370 -34.07 -0.24 6.29
N GLU A 371 -35.27 0.34 6.19
CA GLU A 371 -35.86 0.83 4.96
C GLU A 371 -35.04 1.97 4.35
N GLU A 372 -34.54 2.91 5.18
CA GLU A 372 -33.59 3.94 4.74
C GLU A 372 -32.31 3.31 4.21
N THR A 373 -31.69 2.41 4.99
CA THR A 373 -30.44 1.72 4.62
C THR A 373 -30.59 0.96 3.29
N ALA A 374 -31.74 0.33 3.05
CA ALA A 374 -32.03 -0.41 1.82
C ALA A 374 -32.06 0.47 0.56
N ASN A 375 -32.34 1.77 0.70
CA ASN A 375 -32.30 2.73 -0.40
C ASN A 375 -30.90 3.33 -0.62
N LEU A 376 -29.93 2.99 0.22
CA LEU A 376 -28.57 3.52 0.15
C LEU A 376 -27.59 2.53 -0.48
N LYS A 377 -26.52 3.11 -1.03
CA LYS A 377 -25.33 2.42 -1.53
C LYS A 377 -24.23 2.51 -0.48
N CYS A 378 -23.45 1.44 -0.30
CA CYS A 378 -22.28 1.43 0.58
C CYS A 378 -21.00 1.22 -0.25
N LEU A 379 -20.13 2.23 -0.29
CA LEU A 379 -18.77 2.06 -0.81
C LEU A 379 -17.84 1.62 0.32
N PHE A 380 -17.45 0.35 0.30
CA PHE A 380 -16.55 -0.26 1.27
C PHE A 380 -15.08 -0.10 0.85
N VAL A 381 -14.30 0.62 1.65
CA VAL A 381 -12.84 0.73 1.49
C VAL A 381 -12.17 -0.49 2.12
N ILE A 382 -11.40 -1.23 1.33
CA ILE A 382 -10.74 -2.50 1.72
C ILE A 382 -9.22 -2.36 1.76
N PRO A 383 -8.50 -3.20 2.53
CA PRO A 383 -7.03 -3.25 2.48
C PRO A 383 -6.50 -3.57 1.07
N ASP A 384 -5.27 -3.17 0.75
CA ASP A 384 -4.68 -3.45 -0.58
C ASP A 384 -4.29 -4.93 -0.75
N LEU A 385 -3.62 -5.47 0.27
CA LEU A 385 -3.30 -6.89 0.44
C LEU A 385 -4.36 -7.52 1.35
N TYR A 386 -5.57 -7.63 0.82
CA TYR A 386 -6.76 -8.07 1.56
C TYR A 386 -6.81 -9.58 1.73
N ASP A 387 -7.52 -10.02 2.77
CA ASP A 387 -8.02 -11.38 2.91
C ASP A 387 -9.41 -11.46 2.25
N LYS A 388 -9.64 -12.44 1.37
CA LYS A 388 -10.92 -12.57 0.67
C LYS A 388 -12.07 -12.93 1.60
N ILE A 389 -11.86 -13.80 2.58
CA ILE A 389 -12.89 -14.11 3.58
C ILE A 389 -13.25 -12.85 4.36
N TYR A 390 -12.27 -12.00 4.70
CA TYR A 390 -12.56 -10.71 5.33
C TYR A 390 -13.47 -9.84 4.47
N VAL A 391 -13.13 -9.66 3.18
CA VAL A 391 -13.92 -8.83 2.25
C VAL A 391 -15.31 -9.41 2.00
N GLU A 392 -15.39 -10.70 1.68
CA GLU A 392 -16.64 -11.40 1.36
C GLU A 392 -17.59 -11.40 2.56
N THR A 393 -17.07 -11.63 3.77
CA THR A 393 -17.87 -11.63 5.00
C THR A 393 -18.39 -10.23 5.34
N TRP A 394 -17.59 -9.18 5.12
CA TRP A 394 -18.06 -7.80 5.27
C TRP A 394 -19.15 -7.45 4.26
N VAL A 395 -18.97 -7.80 2.99
CA VAL A 395 -19.98 -7.57 1.95
C VAL A 395 -21.28 -8.30 2.30
N ASP A 396 -21.19 -9.55 2.77
CA ASP A 396 -22.35 -10.31 3.23
C ASP A 396 -23.05 -9.65 4.42
N LEU A 397 -22.28 -9.19 5.42
CA LEU A 397 -22.81 -8.48 6.58
C LEU A 397 -23.51 -7.17 6.18
N LEU A 398 -22.92 -6.41 5.25
CA LEU A 398 -23.49 -5.14 4.76
C LEU A 398 -24.82 -5.35 4.04
N PHE A 399 -24.97 -6.44 3.28
CA PHE A 399 -26.21 -6.81 2.61
C PHE A 399 -27.24 -7.43 3.56
N ASN A 400 -26.88 -8.51 4.24
CA ASN A 400 -27.86 -9.39 4.91
C ASN A 400 -28.17 -8.96 6.34
N ALA A 401 -27.21 -8.39 7.07
CA ALA A 401 -27.41 -7.98 8.45
C ALA A 401 -27.78 -6.49 8.53
N VAL A 402 -26.94 -5.64 7.93
CA VAL A 402 -27.09 -4.17 7.95
C VAL A 402 -28.21 -3.72 7.01
N GLY A 403 -28.27 -4.25 5.79
CA GLY A 403 -29.40 -4.06 4.88
C GLY A 403 -29.18 -3.01 3.79
N PHE A 404 -27.96 -2.78 3.32
CA PHE A 404 -27.71 -1.87 2.19
C PHE A 404 -28.30 -2.42 0.88
N GLY A 405 -28.87 -1.54 0.04
CA GLY A 405 -29.42 -1.95 -1.26
C GLY A 405 -28.35 -2.33 -2.27
N ARG A 406 -27.20 -1.63 -2.21
CA ARG A 406 -26.04 -1.88 -3.06
C ARG A 406 -24.73 -1.74 -2.30
N VAL A 407 -23.74 -2.53 -2.68
CA VAL A 407 -22.39 -2.46 -2.14
C VAL A 407 -21.38 -2.40 -3.28
N GLY A 408 -20.36 -1.55 -3.14
CA GLY A 408 -19.20 -1.47 -4.02
C GLY A 408 -17.93 -1.50 -3.18
N ILE A 409 -16.80 -1.89 -3.78
CA ILE A 409 -15.51 -1.96 -3.08
C ILE A 409 -14.43 -1.11 -3.76
N ILE A 410 -13.49 -0.60 -2.98
CA ILE A 410 -12.29 0.11 -3.44
C ILE A 410 -11.11 -0.20 -2.52
N GLN A 411 -9.91 -0.37 -3.08
CA GLN A 411 -8.68 -0.56 -2.30
C GLN A 411 -8.22 0.75 -1.64
N GLU A 412 -7.68 0.66 -0.42
CA GLU A 412 -7.28 1.81 0.41
C GLU A 412 -6.26 2.73 -0.29
N ALA A 413 -5.27 2.18 -1.01
CA ALA A 413 -4.29 3.01 -1.71
C ALA A 413 -4.89 3.73 -2.90
N VAL A 414 -5.78 3.09 -3.67
CA VAL A 414 -6.49 3.75 -4.78
C VAL A 414 -7.41 4.84 -4.25
N ALA A 415 -8.09 4.57 -3.13
CA ALA A 415 -8.87 5.59 -2.46
C ALA A 415 -7.97 6.74 -1.99
N ALA A 416 -6.80 6.48 -1.40
CA ALA A 416 -5.87 7.54 -0.99
C ALA A 416 -5.42 8.42 -2.17
N THR A 417 -5.11 7.84 -3.33
CA THR A 417 -4.71 8.62 -4.51
C THR A 417 -5.84 9.48 -5.07
N PHE A 418 -7.08 8.98 -5.09
CA PHE A 418 -8.26 9.81 -5.40
C PHE A 418 -8.45 10.95 -4.39
N GLY A 419 -8.21 10.69 -3.10
CA GLY A 419 -8.35 11.68 -2.03
C GLY A 419 -7.30 12.78 -2.09
N ALA A 420 -6.08 12.43 -2.50
CA ALA A 420 -4.98 13.37 -2.70
C ALA A 420 -4.96 14.03 -4.09
N GLY A 421 -5.77 13.55 -5.04
CA GLY A 421 -5.81 14.07 -6.41
C GLY A 421 -4.57 13.72 -7.24
N VAL A 422 -3.91 12.60 -6.94
CA VAL A 422 -2.71 12.13 -7.64
C VAL A 422 -3.03 10.87 -8.44
N SER A 423 -2.49 10.74 -9.65
CA SER A 423 -2.75 9.57 -10.52
C SER A 423 -1.71 8.45 -10.37
N CYS A 424 -0.53 8.77 -9.86
CA CYS A 424 0.59 7.85 -9.69
C CYS A 424 1.32 8.21 -8.38
N ALA A 425 1.37 7.27 -7.44
CA ALA A 425 2.02 7.49 -6.14
C ALA A 425 2.37 6.16 -5.47
N CYS A 426 3.41 6.16 -4.64
CA CYS A 426 3.60 5.11 -3.65
C CYS A 426 2.88 5.55 -2.37
N VAL A 427 1.78 4.88 -2.04
CA VAL A 427 0.98 5.19 -0.86
C VAL A 427 1.54 4.46 0.33
N VAL A 428 1.81 5.18 1.41
CA VAL A 428 2.29 4.67 2.70
C VAL A 428 1.22 5.01 3.75
N ASP A 429 0.36 4.05 4.08
CA ASP A 429 -0.67 4.21 5.11
C ASP A 429 -0.16 3.64 6.44
N VAL A 430 0.21 4.53 7.37
CA VAL A 430 0.59 4.14 8.72
C VAL A 430 -0.62 4.22 9.62
N GLY A 431 -1.24 3.07 9.87
CA GLY A 431 -2.40 2.91 10.72
C GLY A 431 -2.06 2.74 12.20
N ALA A 432 -3.05 2.33 12.99
CA ALA A 432 -2.87 2.05 14.41
C ALA A 432 -2.05 0.78 14.66
N GLU A 433 -2.40 -0.34 14.03
CA GLU A 433 -1.76 -1.64 14.27
C GLU A 433 -0.97 -2.17 13.07
N LYS A 434 -1.28 -1.69 11.86
CA LYS A 434 -0.58 -2.05 10.63
C LYS A 434 -0.06 -0.83 9.91
N THR A 435 0.93 -1.06 9.06
CA THR A 435 1.35 -0.14 8.00
C THR A 435 1.20 -0.84 6.66
N SER A 436 0.54 -0.21 5.67
CA SER A 436 0.48 -0.72 4.29
C SER A 436 1.22 0.19 3.32
N ILE A 437 1.86 -0.44 2.34
CA ILE A 437 2.60 0.26 1.28
C ILE A 437 2.19 -0.34 -0.06
N SER A 438 1.72 0.49 -0.97
CA SER A 438 1.28 0.07 -2.30
C SER A 438 1.56 1.13 -3.33
N CYS A 439 2.08 0.73 -4.49
CA CYS A 439 2.25 1.64 -5.63
C CYS A 439 0.97 1.64 -6.47
N VAL A 440 0.42 2.83 -6.70
CA VAL A 440 -0.75 3.05 -7.55
C VAL A 440 -0.32 3.73 -8.82
N ASP A 441 -0.84 3.24 -9.95
CA ASP A 441 -0.63 3.82 -11.27
C ASP A 441 -1.95 3.77 -12.05
N GLU A 442 -2.36 4.92 -12.58
CA GLU A 442 -3.58 5.09 -13.37
C GLU A 442 -4.85 4.53 -12.70
N GLY A 443 -4.98 4.75 -11.38
CA GLY A 443 -6.15 4.32 -10.61
C GLY A 443 -6.20 2.82 -10.26
N MET A 444 -5.09 2.10 -10.46
CA MET A 444 -4.97 0.69 -10.08
C MET A 444 -3.72 0.44 -9.23
N VAL A 445 -3.81 -0.49 -8.29
CA VAL A 445 -2.65 -0.97 -7.54
C VAL A 445 -1.78 -1.85 -8.43
N ILE A 446 -0.47 -1.63 -8.41
CA ILE A 446 0.51 -2.55 -8.97
C ILE A 446 0.63 -3.76 -8.03
N ASN A 447 0.14 -4.93 -8.48
CA ASN A 447 -0.09 -6.09 -7.63
C ASN A 447 1.14 -6.54 -6.83
N ASP A 448 2.32 -6.55 -7.44
CA ASP A 448 3.56 -7.01 -6.80
C ASP A 448 4.26 -5.95 -5.95
N SER A 449 3.68 -4.76 -5.81
CA SER A 449 4.19 -3.69 -4.95
C SER A 449 3.59 -3.71 -3.54
N ARG A 450 2.48 -4.44 -3.33
CA ARG A 450 1.72 -4.40 -2.07
C ARG A 450 2.54 -4.97 -0.92
N VAL A 451 2.57 -4.28 0.21
CA VAL A 451 3.23 -4.70 1.44
C VAL A 451 2.32 -4.39 2.62
N LYS A 452 2.29 -5.32 3.58
CA LYS A 452 1.72 -5.11 4.92
C LYS A 452 2.83 -5.33 5.95
N LEU A 453 2.96 -4.41 6.89
CA LEU A 453 3.83 -4.50 8.06
C LEU A 453 2.97 -4.54 9.32
N ASP A 454 3.34 -5.36 10.29
CA ASP A 454 2.56 -5.64 11.50
C ASP A 454 2.91 -4.71 12.66
N TYR A 455 3.13 -3.43 12.34
CA TYR A 455 3.31 -2.36 13.31
C TYR A 455 2.67 -1.04 12.85
N GLY A 456 2.29 -0.23 13.83
CA GLY A 456 1.75 1.11 13.62
C GLY A 456 1.77 1.98 14.88
N GLY A 457 0.83 2.93 14.97
CA GLY A 457 0.75 3.88 16.07
C GLY A 457 0.58 3.27 17.47
N VAL A 458 -0.01 2.09 17.62
CA VAL A 458 -0.15 1.36 18.90
C VAL A 458 1.23 0.99 19.43
N ASN A 459 2.09 0.45 18.56
CA ASN A 459 3.44 0.02 18.94
C ASN A 459 4.32 1.22 19.31
N ILE A 460 4.16 2.36 18.61
CA ILE A 460 4.82 3.61 18.99
C ILE A 460 4.35 4.07 20.38
N THR A 461 3.07 3.94 20.69
CA THR A 461 2.48 4.31 22.00
C THR A 461 3.06 3.47 23.13
N GLU A 462 3.18 2.16 22.92
CA GLU A 462 3.78 1.25 23.88
C GLU A 462 5.27 1.56 24.07
N ALA A 463 6.04 1.71 22.98
CA ALA A 463 7.46 2.05 23.05
C ALA A 463 7.69 3.41 23.75
N PHE A 464 6.85 4.41 23.46
CA PHE A 464 6.90 5.70 24.15
C PHE A 464 6.64 5.55 25.65
N THR A 465 5.65 4.74 26.04
CA THR A 465 5.36 4.45 27.44
C THR A 465 6.53 3.75 28.14
N LYS A 466 7.17 2.75 27.49
CA LYS A 466 8.37 2.08 28.00
C LYS A 466 9.50 3.09 28.26
N LEU A 467 9.77 3.96 27.29
CA LEU A 467 10.81 4.99 27.39
C LEU A 467 10.53 6.02 28.49
N LEU A 468 9.27 6.47 28.63
CA LEU A 468 8.87 7.38 29.72
C LEU A 468 9.06 6.72 31.10
N LEU A 469 8.65 5.46 31.26
CA LEU A 469 8.79 4.74 32.53
C LEU A 469 10.26 4.56 32.94
N GLN A 470 11.14 4.25 31.99
CA GLN A 470 12.60 4.24 32.20
C GLN A 470 13.20 5.62 32.51
N GLN A 471 12.40 6.70 32.44
CA GLN A 471 12.79 8.08 32.75
C GLN A 471 11.94 8.64 33.91
N ASP A 472 11.57 7.75 34.84
CA ASP A 472 10.86 8.07 36.10
C ASP A 472 9.51 8.76 35.88
N PHE A 473 8.77 8.41 34.82
CA PHE A 473 7.46 9.01 34.54
C PHE A 473 6.56 9.05 35.79
N PRO A 474 5.94 10.21 36.11
CA PRO A 474 5.24 10.37 37.40
C PRO A 474 4.06 9.43 37.61
N TYR A 475 3.40 9.01 36.52
CA TYR A 475 2.32 8.01 36.59
C TYR A 475 2.90 6.59 36.41
N LYS A 476 3.53 6.08 37.48
CA LYS A 476 4.31 4.83 37.48
C LYS A 476 3.48 3.57 37.25
N ASP A 477 2.26 3.55 37.74
CA ASP A 477 1.32 2.42 37.68
C ASP A 477 0.44 2.43 36.42
N ILE A 478 0.73 3.28 35.42
CA ILE A 478 0.03 3.30 34.13
C ILE A 478 0.00 1.90 33.51
N ASN A 479 -1.18 1.42 33.11
CA ASN A 479 -1.36 0.11 32.50
C ASN A 479 -2.16 0.22 31.20
N LEU A 480 -1.49 -0.01 30.08
CA LEU A 480 -2.07 0.10 28.73
C LEU A 480 -3.14 -0.98 28.43
N ALA A 481 -3.28 -2.01 29.27
CA ALA A 481 -4.42 -2.92 29.20
C ALA A 481 -5.76 -2.20 29.49
N ASN A 482 -5.71 -1.09 30.24
CA ASN A 482 -6.88 -0.24 30.47
C ASN A 482 -7.09 0.69 29.26
N TYR A 483 -7.76 0.15 28.24
CA TYR A 483 -7.88 0.83 26.95
C TYR A 483 -8.65 2.16 27.01
N ASN A 484 -9.60 2.28 27.93
CA ASN A 484 -10.52 3.41 28.09
C ASN A 484 -9.92 4.62 28.85
N ASP A 485 -8.80 4.45 29.56
CA ASP A 485 -8.14 5.53 30.28
C ASP A 485 -6.62 5.62 29.98
N ASP A 486 -5.81 4.73 30.53
CA ASP A 486 -4.35 4.79 30.50
C ASP A 486 -3.81 4.69 29.08
N TRP A 487 -4.41 3.81 28.28
CA TRP A 487 -4.06 3.71 26.87
C TRP A 487 -4.43 4.99 26.11
N GLN A 488 -5.62 5.56 26.32
CA GLN A 488 -6.02 6.82 25.67
C GLN A 488 -5.09 7.96 26.08
N LEU A 489 -4.69 8.01 27.36
CA LEU A 489 -3.72 8.97 27.85
C LEU A 489 -2.38 8.79 27.12
N ALA A 490 -1.82 7.58 27.10
CA ALA A 490 -0.54 7.31 26.46
C ALA A 490 -0.56 7.64 24.95
N ASP A 491 -1.62 7.26 24.23
CA ASP A 491 -1.80 7.55 22.80
C ASP A 491 -1.88 9.07 22.55
N ASN A 492 -2.57 9.81 23.41
CA ASN A 492 -2.63 11.27 23.36
C ASN A 492 -1.27 11.92 23.64
N LEU A 493 -0.54 11.48 24.67
CA LEU A 493 0.81 12.00 24.96
C LEU A 493 1.75 11.79 23.77
N LYS A 494 1.69 10.60 23.14
CA LYS A 494 2.45 10.32 21.93
C LYS A 494 2.06 11.28 20.80
N LYS A 495 0.75 11.43 20.52
CA LYS A 495 0.26 12.31 19.43
C LYS A 495 0.61 13.78 19.64
N GLU A 496 0.62 14.24 20.89
CA GLU A 496 0.89 15.64 21.24
C GLU A 496 2.39 15.97 21.21
N PHE A 497 3.25 15.04 21.66
CA PHE A 497 4.67 15.33 21.86
C PHE A 497 5.61 14.65 20.87
N GLY A 498 5.17 13.60 20.17
CA GLY A 498 6.01 12.90 19.21
C GLY A 498 6.46 13.78 18.05
N THR A 499 7.76 13.75 17.72
CA THR A 499 8.34 14.58 16.67
C THR A 499 9.58 13.95 16.04
N PHE A 500 9.80 14.26 14.76
CA PHE A 500 11.04 14.00 14.04
C PHE A 500 11.79 15.30 13.70
N ASP A 501 11.26 16.46 14.09
CA ASP A 501 11.96 17.73 13.96
C ASP A 501 13.09 17.82 15.00
N ASP A 502 14.32 17.76 14.52
CA ASP A 502 15.51 17.86 15.36
C ASP A 502 15.70 19.22 16.02
N ALA A 503 15.03 20.28 15.53
CA ALA A 503 15.03 21.60 16.16
C ALA A 503 14.29 21.64 17.49
N ASP A 504 13.26 20.80 17.64
CA ASP A 504 12.37 20.79 18.81
C ASP A 504 12.88 19.90 19.94
N ILE A 505 13.98 19.17 19.72
CA ILE A 505 14.53 18.25 20.71
C ILE A 505 15.30 19.00 21.80
N ALA A 506 14.62 19.22 22.92
CA ALA A 506 15.15 19.77 24.15
C ALA A 506 14.40 19.20 25.36
N VAL A 507 14.93 19.40 26.57
CA VAL A 507 14.19 19.04 27.78
C VAL A 507 13.00 19.99 27.91
N GLN A 508 11.80 19.49 27.71
CA GLN A 508 10.56 20.26 27.72
C GLN A 508 9.69 19.86 28.91
N LEU A 509 8.99 20.84 29.48
CA LEU A 509 8.05 20.64 30.59
C LEU A 509 6.64 20.62 30.05
N TYR A 510 5.96 19.50 30.25
CA TYR A 510 4.57 19.29 29.88
C TYR A 510 3.72 18.93 31.09
N ASN A 511 2.42 18.83 30.86
CA ASN A 511 1.47 18.39 31.86
C ASN A 511 0.44 17.45 31.24
N PHE A 512 -0.16 16.61 32.06
CA PHE A 512 -1.25 15.74 31.66
C PHE A 512 -2.25 15.56 32.80
N TYR A 513 -3.43 15.03 32.46
CA TYR A 513 -4.51 14.80 33.41
C TYR A 513 -4.78 13.29 33.49
N LYS A 514 -4.55 12.71 34.66
CA LYS A 514 -4.95 11.34 35.00
C LYS A 514 -6.43 11.36 35.39
N ARG A 515 -7.26 10.73 34.56
CA ARG A 515 -8.71 10.60 34.76
C ARG A 515 -9.02 9.14 35.01
N LYS A 516 -9.49 8.81 36.22
CA LYS A 516 -9.87 7.45 36.59
C LYS A 516 -11.34 7.40 37.03
N PRO A 517 -12.07 6.31 36.73
CA PRO A 517 -13.45 6.17 37.16
C PRO A 517 -13.58 6.27 38.69
N GLY A 518 -14.54 7.07 39.17
CA GLY A 518 -14.80 7.25 40.60
C GLY A 518 -13.70 7.98 41.38
N ALA A 519 -12.63 8.46 40.72
CA ALA A 519 -11.56 9.23 41.32
C ALA A 519 -11.60 10.69 40.87
N ARG A 520 -11.00 11.58 41.65
CA ARG A 520 -10.80 12.98 41.24
C ARG A 520 -9.71 13.03 40.17
N THR A 521 -9.89 13.89 39.15
CA THR A 521 -8.86 14.13 38.14
C THR A 521 -7.61 14.66 38.82
N GLN A 522 -6.45 14.09 38.49
CA GLN A 522 -5.16 14.56 38.98
C GLN A 522 -4.35 15.14 37.83
N LYS A 523 -3.80 16.33 38.02
CA LYS A 523 -2.87 16.96 37.07
C LYS A 523 -1.44 16.64 37.47
N PHE A 524 -0.64 16.20 36.52
CA PHE A 524 0.79 15.97 36.69
C PHE A 524 1.57 16.91 35.79
N ASN A 525 2.71 17.38 36.28
CA ASN A 525 3.74 17.96 35.43
C ASN A 525 4.82 16.91 35.20
N PHE A 526 5.45 16.91 34.03
CA PHE A 526 6.54 16.00 33.72
C PHE A 526 7.45 16.59 32.64
N LYS A 527 8.70 16.14 32.60
CA LYS A 527 9.66 16.50 31.59
C LYS A 527 9.90 15.32 30.66
N VAL A 528 9.98 15.64 29.37
CA VAL A 528 10.42 14.75 28.29
C VAL A 528 11.64 15.34 27.60
N TYR A 529 12.40 14.49 26.94
CA TYR A 529 13.60 14.86 26.21
C TYR A 529 13.68 14.16 24.85
N ASP A 530 14.34 13.00 24.75
CA ASP A 530 14.57 12.31 23.48
C ASP A 530 13.59 11.17 23.22
N GLU A 531 12.76 10.80 24.19
CA GLU A 531 11.74 9.75 24.08
C GLU A 531 10.74 10.08 22.95
N VAL A 532 10.45 11.37 22.75
CA VAL A 532 9.53 11.91 21.74
C VAL A 532 9.96 11.61 20.30
N MET A 533 11.26 11.38 20.07
CA MET A 533 11.81 10.99 18.77
C MET A 533 12.26 9.52 18.75
N LEU A 534 12.77 8.99 19.87
CA LEU A 534 13.21 7.61 19.95
C LEU A 534 12.06 6.61 19.78
N ALA A 535 10.88 6.87 20.34
CA ALA A 535 9.72 6.00 20.17
C ALA A 535 9.28 5.88 18.69
N PRO A 536 9.02 6.98 17.96
CA PRO A 536 8.60 6.88 16.56
C PRO A 536 9.73 6.44 15.62
N LEU A 537 11.01 6.58 15.99
CA LEU A 537 12.13 5.94 15.27
C LEU A 537 12.01 4.40 15.23
N GLY A 538 11.18 3.79 16.08
CA GLY A 538 10.83 2.37 16.00
C GLY A 538 10.27 1.96 14.63
N LEU A 539 9.69 2.86 13.84
CA LEU A 539 9.29 2.56 12.45
C LEU A 539 10.46 2.14 11.55
N PHE A 540 11.67 2.57 11.89
CA PHE A 540 12.91 2.23 11.18
C PHE A 540 13.78 1.22 11.95
N TYR A 541 13.38 0.91 13.18
CA TYR A 541 13.99 -0.08 14.08
C TYR A 541 12.90 -0.89 14.78
N PRO A 542 12.08 -1.65 14.02
CA PRO A 542 10.84 -2.25 14.53
C PRO A 542 11.04 -3.31 15.60
N ASP A 543 12.24 -3.86 15.77
CA ASP A 543 12.57 -4.69 16.93
C ASP A 543 12.40 -3.93 18.27
N LEU A 544 12.40 -2.58 18.26
CA LEU A 544 12.10 -1.74 19.44
C LEU A 544 10.66 -1.97 19.94
N PHE A 545 9.77 -2.42 19.07
CA PHE A 545 8.38 -2.70 19.41
C PHE A 545 8.16 -4.08 20.04
N GLU A 546 9.17 -4.96 20.03
CA GLU A 546 9.10 -6.31 20.62
C GLU A 546 7.90 -7.14 20.15
N ILE A 547 7.50 -6.98 18.89
CA ILE A 547 6.38 -7.71 18.31
C ILE A 547 6.74 -9.19 18.23
N SER A 548 5.84 -10.05 18.73
CA SER A 548 6.00 -11.50 18.67
C SER A 548 6.25 -11.97 17.23
N LYS A 549 7.25 -12.83 17.07
CA LYS A 549 7.60 -13.48 15.79
C LYS A 549 6.86 -14.80 15.58
N GLU A 550 5.97 -15.16 16.51
CA GLU A 550 5.13 -16.35 16.39
C GLU A 550 4.04 -16.15 15.33
N THR A 551 3.65 -17.25 14.67
CA THR A 551 2.56 -17.25 13.70
C THR A 551 1.25 -16.89 14.40
N ARG A 552 0.40 -16.11 13.73
CA ARG A 552 -0.93 -15.77 14.24
C ARG A 552 -1.98 -16.75 13.69
N PRO A 553 -2.35 -17.79 14.46
CA PRO A 553 -3.29 -18.80 13.99
C PRO A 553 -4.67 -18.24 13.68
N ARG A 554 -5.33 -18.85 12.71
CA ARG A 554 -6.71 -18.54 12.30
C ARG A 554 -7.69 -19.50 12.96
N TYR A 555 -8.35 -19.07 14.04
CA TYR A 555 -9.28 -19.92 14.80
C TYR A 555 -10.73 -19.86 14.31
N LEU A 556 -11.18 -18.70 13.82
CA LEU A 556 -12.60 -18.47 13.49
C LEU A 556 -12.87 -18.60 11.99
N PHE A 557 -12.03 -17.95 11.17
CA PHE A 557 -12.22 -17.89 9.73
C PHE A 557 -11.10 -18.62 9.00
N PRO A 558 -11.42 -19.58 8.10
CA PRO A 558 -10.42 -20.29 7.31
C PRO A 558 -9.75 -19.36 6.28
N GLU A 559 -8.70 -19.86 5.64
CA GLU A 559 -8.13 -19.20 4.47
C GLU A 559 -9.04 -19.35 3.24
N SER A 560 -9.05 -18.34 2.37
CA SER A 560 -9.80 -18.41 1.12
C SER A 560 -9.10 -19.31 0.10
N ILE A 561 -9.88 -20.19 -0.53
CA ILE A 561 -9.40 -21.16 -1.52
C ILE A 561 -10.16 -21.02 -2.83
N ASP A 562 -9.46 -21.29 -3.94
CA ASP A 562 -10.09 -21.44 -5.24
C ASP A 562 -10.93 -22.74 -5.26
N GLN A 563 -12.21 -22.60 -5.60
CA GLN A 563 -13.16 -23.72 -5.55
C GLN A 563 -12.84 -24.83 -6.56
N TYR A 564 -12.04 -24.56 -7.60
CA TYR A 564 -11.70 -25.54 -8.62
C TYR A 564 -10.37 -26.24 -8.32
N THR A 565 -9.35 -25.50 -7.87
CA THR A 565 -8.02 -26.08 -7.60
C THR A 565 -7.82 -26.50 -6.14
N GLY A 566 -8.60 -25.94 -5.20
CA GLY A 566 -8.40 -26.11 -3.76
C GLY A 566 -7.18 -25.36 -3.23
N GLU A 567 -6.54 -24.52 -4.04
CA GLU A 567 -5.36 -23.75 -3.65
C GLU A 567 -5.76 -22.41 -3.03
N PRO A 568 -4.97 -21.88 -2.08
CA PRO A 568 -5.20 -20.54 -1.54
C PRO A 568 -5.25 -19.46 -2.62
N ASN A 569 -6.21 -18.55 -2.54
CA ASN A 569 -6.51 -17.61 -3.63
C ASN A 569 -6.58 -16.13 -3.21
N ASP A 570 -6.15 -15.79 -1.99
CA ASP A 570 -5.94 -14.40 -1.59
C ASP A 570 -4.89 -13.73 -2.50
N PRO A 571 -4.93 -12.39 -2.65
CA PRO A 571 -3.94 -11.66 -3.42
C PRO A 571 -2.51 -11.94 -2.94
N TYR A 572 -1.63 -12.14 -3.92
CA TYR A 572 -0.20 -12.34 -3.71
C TYR A 572 0.57 -11.09 -4.13
N SER A 573 1.72 -10.85 -3.47
CA SER A 573 2.64 -9.77 -3.81
C SER A 573 4.08 -10.24 -3.66
N LYS A 574 4.89 -10.08 -4.72
CA LYS A 574 6.31 -10.41 -4.67
C LYS A 574 7.08 -9.55 -3.65
N ALA A 575 6.76 -8.26 -3.54
CA ALA A 575 7.39 -7.40 -2.53
C ALA A 575 7.15 -7.95 -1.12
N HIS A 576 5.92 -8.32 -0.79
CA HIS A 576 5.60 -8.85 0.53
C HIS A 576 6.30 -10.18 0.82
N GLU A 577 6.34 -11.10 -0.16
CA GLU A 577 7.09 -12.36 -0.03
C GLU A 577 8.58 -12.11 0.24
N ASN A 578 9.21 -11.20 -0.49
CA ASN A 578 10.63 -10.87 -0.29
C ASN A 578 10.88 -10.38 1.14
N LEU A 579 9.93 -9.65 1.75
CA LEU A 579 10.06 -9.21 3.13
C LEU A 579 9.90 -10.37 4.12
N VAL A 580 8.91 -11.25 3.93
CA VAL A 580 8.72 -12.46 4.76
C VAL A 580 9.97 -13.35 4.73
N THR A 581 10.58 -13.50 3.55
CA THR A 581 11.77 -14.34 3.35
C THR A 581 13.10 -13.64 3.64
N ASN A 582 13.07 -12.40 4.14
CA ASN A 582 14.25 -11.56 4.40
C ASN A 582 15.18 -11.37 3.18
N ALA A 583 14.61 -11.32 1.97
CA ALA A 583 15.30 -11.16 0.69
C ALA A 583 15.17 -9.74 0.11
N SER A 584 15.19 -8.72 0.98
CA SER A 584 15.01 -7.31 0.58
C SER A 584 16.13 -6.79 -0.32
N PHE A 585 15.78 -5.91 -1.27
CA PHE A 585 16.77 -5.33 -2.18
C PHE A 585 17.79 -4.42 -1.48
N SER A 586 17.39 -3.73 -0.40
CA SER A 586 18.26 -2.82 0.35
C SER A 586 19.47 -3.50 1.01
N ASP A 587 19.34 -4.79 1.36
CA ASP A 587 20.41 -5.56 2.01
C ASP A 587 21.21 -6.43 1.02
N THR A 588 20.92 -6.32 -0.28
CA THR A 588 21.55 -7.13 -1.33
C THR A 588 22.82 -6.45 -1.86
N ALA A 589 23.90 -7.22 -2.05
CA ALA A 589 25.12 -6.72 -2.68
C ALA A 589 24.89 -6.30 -4.14
N ASP A 590 25.57 -5.23 -4.56
CA ASP A 590 25.48 -4.58 -5.88
C ASP A 590 25.42 -5.55 -7.08
N GLU A 591 26.32 -6.53 -7.15
CA GLU A 591 26.37 -7.50 -8.24
C GLU A 591 25.14 -8.41 -8.24
N THR A 592 24.80 -9.00 -7.08
CA THR A 592 23.64 -9.86 -6.90
C THR A 592 22.34 -9.11 -7.18
N LEU A 593 22.25 -7.84 -6.78
CA LEU A 593 21.12 -6.96 -7.03
C LEU A 593 20.88 -6.82 -8.54
N LEU A 594 21.90 -6.42 -9.30
CA LEU A 594 21.76 -6.21 -10.75
C LEU A 594 21.37 -7.50 -11.49
N ILE A 595 21.94 -8.64 -11.09
CA ILE A 595 21.60 -9.95 -11.66
C ILE A 595 20.13 -10.29 -11.36
N LYS A 596 19.71 -10.17 -10.10
CA LYS A 596 18.33 -10.42 -9.65
C LYS A 596 17.33 -9.54 -10.40
N LEU A 597 17.60 -8.25 -10.54
CA LEU A 597 16.74 -7.31 -11.28
C LEU A 597 16.57 -7.71 -12.76
N VAL A 598 17.65 -8.15 -13.42
CA VAL A 598 17.57 -8.62 -14.81
C VAL A 598 16.77 -9.92 -14.92
N GLU A 599 16.98 -10.87 -14.01
CA GLU A 599 16.23 -12.13 -13.96
C GLU A 599 14.73 -11.88 -13.74
N ASP A 600 14.38 -11.08 -12.76
CA ASP A 600 12.99 -10.76 -12.44
C ASP A 600 12.33 -10.02 -13.62
N LYS A 601 13.00 -9.06 -14.25
CA LYS A 601 12.47 -8.34 -15.43
C LYS A 601 12.21 -9.28 -16.62
N LEU A 602 12.98 -10.37 -16.77
CA LEU A 602 12.73 -11.38 -17.80
C LEU A 602 11.45 -12.19 -17.52
N ILE A 603 11.20 -12.50 -16.24
CA ILE A 603 9.99 -13.21 -15.80
C ILE A 603 8.74 -12.33 -16.03
N PHE A 604 8.83 -11.04 -15.68
CA PHE A 604 7.70 -10.12 -15.71
C PHE A 604 7.35 -9.53 -17.08
N LYS A 605 8.28 -9.49 -18.04
CA LYS A 605 8.03 -9.02 -19.43
C LYS A 605 6.85 -9.68 -20.15
N GLN A 606 6.33 -10.79 -19.64
CA GLN A 606 5.24 -11.56 -20.23
C GLN A 606 3.93 -11.52 -19.41
N ALA A 607 3.89 -10.82 -18.26
CA ALA A 607 2.77 -10.79 -17.35
C ALA A 607 2.02 -9.44 -17.41
N ASN A 608 0.69 -9.48 -17.38
CA ASN A 608 -0.10 -8.28 -17.12
C ASN A 608 0.03 -7.96 -15.63
N VAL A 609 0.58 -6.79 -15.30
CA VAL A 609 0.87 -6.33 -13.93
C VAL A 609 -0.38 -6.25 -13.06
N TYR A 610 -1.54 -6.08 -13.69
CA TYR A 610 -2.83 -6.01 -13.02
C TYR A 610 -3.57 -7.36 -13.04
N ALA A 611 -3.08 -8.37 -13.76
CA ALA A 611 -3.74 -9.67 -13.84
C ALA A 611 -3.59 -10.47 -12.54
N LYS A 612 -4.44 -11.52 -12.41
CA LYS A 612 -4.38 -12.48 -11.31
C LYS A 612 -2.93 -12.98 -11.14
N PRO A 613 -2.36 -12.95 -9.92
CA PRO A 613 -0.97 -13.33 -9.69
C PRO A 613 -0.66 -14.71 -10.26
N ARG A 614 0.50 -14.84 -10.93
CA ARG A 614 0.87 -16.04 -11.71
C ARG A 614 1.68 -17.08 -10.94
N ALA A 615 2.23 -16.75 -9.77
CA ALA A 615 3.13 -17.66 -9.07
C ALA A 615 2.35 -18.52 -8.06
N PRO A 616 2.59 -19.84 -7.99
CA PRO A 616 2.26 -20.59 -6.79
C PRO A 616 2.99 -19.94 -5.62
N ARG A 617 2.31 -19.72 -4.50
CA ARG A 617 2.93 -19.19 -3.29
C ARG A 617 4.17 -20.03 -2.98
N SER A 618 5.34 -19.42 -2.97
CA SER A 618 6.55 -20.05 -2.40
C SER A 618 6.38 -20.20 -0.88
N LEU A 619 5.63 -19.29 -0.27
CA LEU A 619 5.27 -19.31 1.15
C LEU A 619 4.24 -20.40 1.44
N THR A 620 4.52 -21.16 2.49
CA THR A 620 3.57 -22.04 3.15
C THR A 620 2.47 -21.23 3.86
N ALA A 621 1.35 -21.89 4.21
CA ALA A 621 0.26 -21.24 4.95
C ALA A 621 0.68 -20.69 6.32
N GLU A 622 1.69 -21.31 6.95
CA GLU A 622 2.27 -20.85 8.21
C GLU A 622 3.13 -19.59 8.00
N GLU A 623 3.96 -19.56 6.95
CA GLU A 623 4.82 -18.41 6.66
C GLU A 623 4.04 -17.15 6.32
N VAL A 624 2.87 -17.27 5.69
CA VAL A 624 1.95 -16.14 5.42
C VAL A 624 1.39 -15.53 6.72
N GLN A 625 1.37 -16.27 7.82
CA GLN A 625 0.87 -15.82 9.13
C GLN A 625 1.97 -15.23 10.02
N ILE A 626 3.22 -15.21 9.56
CA ILE A 626 4.34 -14.61 10.30
C ILE A 626 4.21 -13.08 10.25
N PRO A 627 4.22 -12.39 11.40
CA PRO A 627 4.24 -10.93 11.43
C PRO A 627 5.46 -10.34 10.71
N VAL A 628 5.23 -9.37 9.82
CA VAL A 628 6.31 -8.71 9.06
C VAL A 628 6.73 -7.42 9.74
N THR A 629 7.95 -7.40 10.26
CA THR A 629 8.54 -6.26 10.98
C THR A 629 9.76 -5.70 10.26
N THR A 630 9.71 -5.54 8.95
CA THR A 630 10.78 -4.87 8.17
C THR A 630 10.79 -3.37 8.43
N PRO A 631 11.96 -2.69 8.51
CA PRO A 631 12.04 -1.23 8.56
C PRO A 631 11.26 -0.53 7.43
N LEU A 632 10.58 0.57 7.75
CA LEU A 632 9.67 1.27 6.84
C LEU A 632 10.35 1.76 5.55
N ASP A 633 11.55 2.33 5.68
CA ASP A 633 12.38 2.79 4.55
C ASP A 633 12.70 1.65 3.57
N LYS A 634 13.14 0.50 4.08
CA LYS A 634 13.43 -0.69 3.28
C LYS A 634 12.18 -1.26 2.62
N ALA A 635 11.05 -1.27 3.32
CA ALA A 635 9.78 -1.76 2.79
C ALA A 635 9.26 -0.88 1.64
N ILE A 636 9.45 0.44 1.70
CA ILE A 636 9.12 1.37 0.61
C ILE A 636 10.02 1.12 -0.61
N ILE A 637 11.32 0.94 -0.39
CA ILE A 637 12.27 0.62 -1.46
C ILE A 637 11.88 -0.71 -2.13
N GLU A 638 11.52 -1.73 -1.34
CA GLU A 638 11.06 -3.02 -1.84
C GLU A 638 9.79 -2.88 -2.70
N SER A 639 8.79 -2.14 -2.21
CA SER A 639 7.53 -1.89 -2.93
C SER A 639 7.76 -1.22 -4.29
N ILE A 640 8.52 -0.11 -4.32
CA ILE A 640 8.79 0.65 -5.55
C ILE A 640 9.66 -0.14 -6.52
N THR A 641 10.64 -0.89 -6.02
CA THR A 641 11.51 -1.71 -6.88
C THR A 641 10.70 -2.79 -7.59
N ASN A 642 9.84 -3.53 -6.87
CA ASN A 642 8.97 -4.53 -7.50
C ASN A 642 7.95 -3.88 -8.45
N ALA A 643 7.45 -2.68 -8.14
CA ALA A 643 6.62 -1.92 -9.07
C ALA A 643 7.35 -1.61 -10.39
N GLY A 644 8.62 -1.19 -10.31
CA GLY A 644 9.48 -0.93 -11.47
C GLY A 644 9.85 -2.18 -12.26
N ILE A 645 10.05 -3.32 -11.60
CA ILE A 645 10.27 -4.62 -12.24
C ILE A 645 9.04 -5.05 -13.03
N ALA A 646 7.86 -4.93 -12.42
CA ALA A 646 6.60 -5.33 -13.04
C ALA A 646 6.22 -4.42 -14.21
N THR A 647 6.49 -3.11 -14.10
CA THR A 647 6.19 -2.11 -15.11
C THR A 647 7.44 -1.67 -15.89
N ASP A 648 8.04 -0.55 -15.49
CA ASP A 648 9.30 -0.02 -15.96
C ASP A 648 9.92 0.90 -14.90
N PHE A 649 11.24 1.10 -14.95
CA PHE A 649 11.93 1.89 -13.93
C PHE A 649 11.73 3.41 -14.09
N ASN A 650 11.21 3.92 -15.21
CA ASN A 650 10.82 5.34 -15.30
C ASN A 650 9.58 5.61 -14.44
N LYS A 651 8.65 4.65 -14.36
CA LYS A 651 7.54 4.72 -13.40
C LYS A 651 8.04 4.63 -11.96
N ALA A 652 9.00 3.76 -11.66
CA ALA A 652 9.63 3.73 -10.33
C ALA A 652 10.22 5.09 -9.92
N GLN A 653 10.82 5.83 -10.85
CA GLN A 653 11.30 7.20 -10.59
C GLN A 653 10.16 8.13 -10.20
N LYS A 654 9.03 8.09 -10.92
CA LYS A 654 7.83 8.87 -10.56
C LYS A 654 7.27 8.48 -9.19
N LEU A 655 7.32 7.21 -8.83
CA LEU A 655 6.85 6.73 -7.52
C LEU A 655 7.71 7.29 -6.38
N TYR A 656 9.05 7.36 -6.54
CA TYR A 656 9.92 8.02 -5.57
C TYR A 656 9.68 9.53 -5.45
N ASP A 657 9.25 10.17 -6.53
CA ASP A 657 8.89 11.60 -6.55
C ASP A 657 7.48 11.87 -5.97
N ASN A 658 6.68 10.81 -5.73
CA ASN A 658 5.31 10.91 -5.25
C ASN A 658 5.05 9.89 -4.12
N LEU A 659 5.77 10.02 -3.00
CA LEU A 659 5.50 9.22 -1.79
C LEU A 659 4.35 9.85 -1.01
N LEU A 660 3.16 9.30 -1.09
CA LEU A 660 1.97 9.81 -0.41
C LEU A 660 1.84 9.15 0.97
N VAL A 661 2.09 9.90 2.04
CA VAL A 661 1.97 9.39 3.42
C VAL A 661 0.57 9.72 3.97
N VAL A 662 -0.16 8.69 4.38
CA VAL A 662 -1.51 8.77 4.96
C VAL A 662 -1.60 7.94 6.24
N GLY A 663 -2.78 7.92 6.87
CA GLY A 663 -3.03 7.12 8.07
C GLY A 663 -2.85 7.89 9.37
N GLY A 664 -3.34 7.29 10.47
CA GLY A 664 -3.42 7.92 11.80
C GLY A 664 -2.29 7.60 12.76
N GLY A 665 -1.52 6.56 12.50
CA GLY A 665 -0.43 6.11 13.37
C GLY A 665 0.74 7.08 13.41
N LEU A 666 0.96 7.80 12.30
CA LEU A 666 1.94 8.86 12.14
C LEU A 666 1.33 10.27 12.11
N ALA A 667 0.01 10.38 12.20
CA ALA A 667 -0.68 11.63 11.91
C ALA A 667 -0.13 12.75 12.81
N LYS A 668 0.50 13.73 12.13
CA LYS A 668 0.99 15.01 12.66
C LYS A 668 2.37 15.00 13.35
N PHE A 669 3.20 13.96 13.25
CA PHE A 669 4.59 14.09 13.68
C PHE A 669 5.37 15.06 12.79
N PRO A 670 5.85 16.21 13.32
CA PRO A 670 6.63 17.16 12.53
C PRO A 670 7.94 16.54 12.04
N GLY A 671 8.37 16.88 10.83
CA GLY A 671 9.67 16.45 10.27
C GLY A 671 9.74 15.00 9.79
N PHE A 672 8.62 14.26 9.75
CA PHE A 672 8.60 12.88 9.26
C PHE A 672 9.02 12.77 7.79
N ASP A 673 8.55 13.70 6.97
CA ASP A 673 8.87 13.84 5.55
C ASP A 673 10.39 13.95 5.31
N LEU A 674 11.06 14.83 6.05
CA LEU A 674 12.51 15.01 5.97
C LEU A 674 13.26 13.76 6.44
N LEU A 675 12.85 13.17 7.57
CA LEU A 675 13.47 11.96 8.07
C LEU A 675 13.32 10.80 7.08
N LEU A 676 12.12 10.59 6.54
CA LEU A 676 11.85 9.50 5.61
C LEU A 676 12.69 9.68 4.33
N ASN A 677 12.81 10.91 3.85
CA ASN A 677 13.67 11.24 2.72
C ASN A 677 15.14 10.83 2.96
N ASP A 678 15.71 11.26 4.10
CA ASP A 678 17.08 10.89 4.49
C ASP A 678 17.25 9.37 4.55
N ARG A 679 16.30 8.67 5.20
CA ARG A 679 16.35 7.22 5.41
C ARG A 679 16.30 6.45 4.09
N ILE A 680 15.39 6.81 3.18
CA ILE A 680 15.32 6.18 1.86
C ILE A 680 16.60 6.50 1.07
N SER A 681 17.12 7.73 1.14
CA SER A 681 18.37 8.11 0.47
C SER A 681 19.58 7.29 0.95
N ILE A 682 19.61 6.93 2.24
CA ILE A 682 20.68 6.12 2.84
C ILE A 682 20.57 4.64 2.44
N TRP A 683 19.36 4.08 2.50
CA TRP A 683 19.14 2.63 2.35
C TRP A 683 18.80 2.18 0.92
N ARG A 684 18.55 3.12 0.00
CA ARG A 684 18.32 2.81 -1.41
C ARG A 684 19.64 2.47 -2.10
N PRO A 685 19.79 1.26 -2.67
CA PRO A 685 20.99 0.87 -3.39
C PRO A 685 21.37 1.87 -4.50
N LYS A 686 22.67 2.11 -4.68
CA LYS A 686 23.19 3.16 -5.57
C LYS A 686 22.65 3.08 -7.00
N TYR A 687 22.54 1.86 -7.56
CA TYR A 687 22.05 1.66 -8.92
C TYR A 687 20.57 1.94 -9.04
N LEU A 688 19.79 1.58 -8.01
CA LEU A 688 18.37 1.92 -7.96
C LEU A 688 18.18 3.43 -7.90
N SER A 689 19.14 4.19 -7.36
CA SER A 689 19.13 5.65 -7.30
C SER A 689 19.53 6.35 -8.61
N SER A 690 19.98 5.63 -9.65
CA SER A 690 20.43 6.23 -10.91
C SER A 690 19.31 6.32 -11.95
N THR A 691 19.20 7.48 -12.63
CA THR A 691 18.31 7.62 -13.80
C THR A 691 18.74 6.73 -14.98
N SER A 692 19.98 6.24 -14.98
CA SER A 692 20.53 5.37 -16.03
C SER A 692 20.35 3.88 -15.74
N LEU A 693 19.54 3.51 -14.74
CA LEU A 693 19.32 2.10 -14.34
C LEU A 693 18.94 1.20 -15.53
N ASP A 694 18.05 1.64 -16.43
CA ASP A 694 17.67 0.83 -17.59
C ASP A 694 18.85 0.54 -18.52
N GLU A 695 19.79 1.47 -18.68
CA GLU A 695 21.01 1.25 -19.47
C GLU A 695 21.95 0.25 -18.80
N ILE A 696 22.08 0.35 -17.48
CA ILE A 696 22.85 -0.59 -16.65
C ILE A 696 22.27 -2.00 -16.78
N LEU A 697 20.95 -2.15 -16.60
CA LEU A 697 20.27 -3.44 -16.72
C LEU A 697 20.37 -4.02 -18.14
N ASN A 698 20.35 -3.18 -19.18
CA ASN A 698 20.58 -3.62 -20.55
C ASN A 698 22.02 -4.11 -20.78
N HIS A 699 23.01 -3.49 -20.13
CA HIS A 699 24.39 -3.96 -20.18
C HIS A 699 24.55 -5.31 -19.47
N VAL A 700 24.03 -5.41 -18.24
CA VAL A 700 24.06 -6.65 -17.42
C VAL A 700 23.32 -7.78 -18.14
N GLY A 701 22.16 -7.50 -18.72
CA GLY A 701 21.39 -8.47 -19.52
C GLY A 701 22.20 -9.03 -20.69
N LYS A 702 22.95 -8.20 -21.40
CA LYS A 702 23.83 -8.66 -22.49
C LYS A 702 24.99 -9.52 -22.00
N GLU A 703 25.59 -9.21 -20.86
CA GLU A 703 26.64 -10.04 -20.28
C GLU A 703 26.08 -11.40 -19.81
N LYS A 704 24.89 -11.40 -19.20
CA LYS A 704 24.17 -12.63 -18.83
C LYS A 704 23.87 -13.50 -20.05
N GLU A 705 23.33 -12.93 -21.12
CA GLU A 705 23.04 -13.66 -22.37
C GLU A 705 24.30 -14.33 -22.96
N LYS A 706 25.46 -13.66 -22.90
CA LYS A 706 26.74 -14.25 -23.35
C LYS A 706 27.15 -15.44 -22.48
N VAL A 707 27.01 -15.31 -21.15
CA VAL A 707 27.34 -16.38 -20.21
C VAL A 707 26.41 -17.58 -20.38
N ASP A 708 25.10 -17.34 -20.53
CA ASP A 708 24.11 -18.39 -20.76
C ASP A 708 24.36 -19.12 -22.10
N ALA A 709 24.73 -18.38 -23.15
CA ALA A 709 25.13 -18.96 -24.43
C ALA A 709 26.40 -19.82 -24.31
N LYS A 710 27.42 -19.35 -23.57
CA LYS A 710 28.64 -20.12 -23.29
C LYS A 710 28.31 -21.40 -22.50
N ARG A 711 27.47 -21.29 -21.48
CA ARG A 711 27.00 -22.44 -20.68
C ARG A 711 26.29 -23.47 -21.53
N LYS A 712 25.36 -23.05 -22.39
CA LYS A 712 24.66 -23.94 -23.31
C LYS A 712 25.61 -24.64 -24.28
N ALA A 713 26.62 -23.94 -24.79
CA ALA A 713 27.64 -24.52 -25.66
C ALA A 713 28.48 -25.59 -24.93
N LEU A 714 28.95 -25.30 -23.71
CA LEU A 714 29.72 -26.25 -22.90
C LEU A 714 28.91 -27.50 -22.52
N ILE A 715 27.62 -27.34 -22.19
CA ILE A 715 26.70 -28.47 -21.95
C ILE A 715 26.57 -29.32 -23.21
N THR A 716 26.40 -28.67 -24.37
CA THR A 716 26.26 -29.38 -25.66
C THR A 716 27.54 -30.16 -25.97
N GLU A 717 28.71 -29.54 -25.84
CA GLU A 717 30.01 -30.18 -26.06
C GLU A 717 30.25 -31.36 -25.09
N ALA A 718 29.90 -31.21 -23.81
CA ALA A 718 30.06 -32.26 -22.83
C ALA A 718 29.14 -33.46 -23.11
N LYS A 719 27.90 -33.20 -23.56
CA LYS A 719 26.97 -34.25 -24.00
C LYS A 719 27.46 -34.95 -25.28
N GLU A 720 27.95 -34.19 -26.27
CA GLU A 720 28.53 -34.75 -27.51
C GLU A 720 29.69 -35.71 -27.22
N LYS A 721 30.56 -35.39 -26.25
CA LYS A 721 31.66 -36.26 -25.83
C LYS A 721 31.21 -37.59 -25.20
N LYS A 722 29.96 -37.68 -24.75
CA LYS A 722 29.39 -38.85 -24.06
C LYS A 722 28.44 -39.69 -24.90
N ILE A 723 28.09 -39.26 -26.11
CA ILE A 723 27.22 -40.01 -27.03
C ILE A 723 27.85 -41.39 -27.30
N LYS A 724 27.08 -42.46 -27.08
CA LYS A 724 27.45 -43.84 -27.43
C LYS A 724 26.39 -44.44 -28.36
N GLY A 725 26.79 -44.85 -29.56
CA GLY A 725 25.90 -45.51 -30.53
C GLY A 725 24.93 -44.53 -31.20
N GLU A 726 23.65 -44.90 -31.34
CA GLU A 726 22.58 -44.09 -31.96
C GLU A 726 21.87 -43.15 -30.96
N GLN A 727 22.45 -42.91 -29.78
CA GLN A 727 21.85 -42.03 -28.77
C GLN A 727 21.74 -40.59 -29.26
N THR A 728 20.60 -39.95 -28.99
CA THR A 728 20.40 -38.53 -29.28
C THR A 728 20.99 -37.64 -28.18
N LEU A 729 21.32 -36.38 -28.50
CA LEU A 729 21.87 -35.40 -27.55
C LEU A 729 21.01 -35.21 -26.28
N ASP A 730 19.70 -35.40 -26.41
CA ASP A 730 18.75 -35.26 -25.32
C ASP A 730 18.75 -36.46 -24.36
N GLU A 731 19.19 -37.64 -24.83
CA GLU A 731 19.29 -38.88 -24.05
C GLU A 731 20.57 -38.97 -23.22
N VAL A 732 21.55 -38.09 -23.47
CA VAL A 732 22.81 -38.06 -22.73
C VAL A 732 22.70 -37.13 -21.52
N GLU A 733 22.79 -37.73 -20.33
CA GLU A 733 22.83 -37.02 -19.05
C GLU A 733 24.28 -36.76 -18.61
N LEU A 734 24.52 -35.55 -18.10
CA LEU A 734 25.79 -35.15 -17.51
C LEU A 734 25.79 -35.52 -16.02
N THR A 735 26.96 -35.84 -15.47
CA THR A 735 27.06 -36.06 -14.01
C THR A 735 26.99 -34.72 -13.26
N GLU A 736 26.64 -34.78 -11.98
CA GLU A 736 26.64 -33.59 -11.11
C GLU A 736 28.00 -32.89 -11.08
N GLU A 737 29.10 -33.66 -11.11
CA GLU A 737 30.47 -33.11 -11.13
C GLU A 737 30.77 -32.33 -12.42
N GLU A 738 30.30 -32.81 -13.57
CA GLU A 738 30.49 -32.12 -14.87
C GLU A 738 29.66 -30.84 -14.93
N LEU A 739 28.42 -30.88 -14.42
CA LEU A 739 27.58 -29.69 -14.31
C LEU A 739 28.18 -28.68 -13.33
N ALA A 740 28.76 -29.13 -12.22
CA ALA A 740 29.46 -28.26 -11.28
C ALA A 740 30.71 -27.60 -11.91
N ALA A 741 31.47 -28.35 -12.71
CA ALA A 741 32.62 -27.81 -13.44
C ALA A 741 32.20 -26.76 -14.48
N ILE A 742 31.14 -27.04 -15.24
CA ILE A 742 30.58 -26.08 -16.22
C ILE A 742 30.08 -24.82 -15.50
N ASN A 743 29.30 -24.98 -14.42
CA ASN A 743 28.77 -23.84 -13.66
C ASN A 743 29.89 -22.98 -13.06
N LYS A 744 30.98 -23.59 -12.60
CA LYS A 744 32.17 -22.88 -12.12
C LYS A 744 32.85 -22.07 -13.24
N GLU A 745 32.87 -22.58 -14.47
CA GLU A 745 33.45 -21.90 -15.62
C GLU A 745 32.51 -20.86 -16.28
N THR A 746 31.22 -20.91 -15.93
CA THR A 746 30.17 -20.01 -16.44
C THR A 746 29.55 -19.19 -15.33
N GLN A 747 30.28 -18.95 -14.24
CA GLN A 747 29.83 -18.03 -13.20
C GLN A 747 29.83 -16.62 -13.79
N LEU A 748 28.68 -15.95 -13.78
CA LEU A 748 28.57 -14.57 -14.21
C LEU A 748 29.30 -13.69 -13.19
N THR A 749 30.33 -12.98 -13.66
CA THR A 749 31.02 -11.94 -12.90
C THR A 749 30.84 -10.61 -13.61
N LEU A 750 30.31 -9.61 -12.91
CA LEU A 750 30.06 -8.29 -13.46
C LEU A 750 31.27 -7.36 -13.28
N ASP A 751 31.62 -6.64 -14.34
CA ASP A 751 32.58 -5.53 -14.26
C ASP A 751 31.90 -4.31 -13.64
N LEU A 752 31.98 -4.22 -12.31
CA LEU A 752 31.33 -3.14 -11.56
C LEU A 752 31.89 -1.75 -11.91
N ALA A 753 33.17 -1.65 -12.33
CA ALA A 753 33.74 -0.37 -12.72
C ALA A 753 33.07 0.19 -13.98
N ARG A 754 32.67 -0.70 -14.88
CA ARG A 754 31.92 -0.32 -16.08
C ARG A 754 30.47 0.05 -15.76
N THR A 755 29.80 -0.66 -14.86
CA THR A 755 28.43 -0.29 -14.44
C THR A 755 28.42 1.02 -13.67
N ASP A 756 29.43 1.27 -12.83
CA ASP A 756 29.63 2.54 -12.14
C ASP A 756 29.84 3.69 -13.16
N GLY A 757 30.68 3.48 -14.17
CA GLY A 757 30.87 4.48 -15.23
C GLY A 757 29.61 4.81 -16.06
N ILE A 758 28.62 3.90 -16.13
CA ILE A 758 27.30 4.18 -16.73
C ILE A 758 26.42 4.92 -15.72
N SER A 759 26.43 4.49 -14.46
CA SER A 759 25.68 5.12 -13.37
C SER A 759 26.07 6.58 -13.18
N ASP A 760 27.37 6.90 -13.25
CA ASP A 760 27.93 8.25 -13.09
C ASP A 760 27.54 9.21 -14.23
N GLN A 761 27.12 8.68 -15.39
CA GLN A 761 26.56 9.50 -16.47
C GLN A 761 25.09 9.87 -16.22
N GLY A 762 24.43 9.12 -15.32
CA GLY A 762 23.08 9.40 -14.87
C GLY A 762 23.04 10.48 -13.80
N SER A 763 21.82 10.88 -13.46
CA SER A 763 21.52 11.73 -12.31
C SER A 763 20.89 10.90 -11.19
N LEU A 764 20.91 11.45 -9.98
CA LEU A 764 20.20 10.87 -8.84
C LEU A 764 18.70 11.08 -8.99
N VAL A 765 17.93 10.02 -8.82
CA VAL A 765 16.48 10.07 -8.80
C VAL A 765 16.03 10.75 -7.50
N PRO A 766 15.27 11.85 -7.57
CA PRO A 766 14.81 12.55 -6.39
C PRO A 766 13.87 11.67 -5.57
N ILE A 767 13.83 11.93 -4.26
CA ILE A 767 12.86 11.38 -3.35
C ILE A 767 12.04 12.56 -2.86
N ASN A 768 10.72 12.48 -2.98
CA ASN A 768 9.83 13.53 -2.55
C ASN A 768 8.65 12.91 -1.78
N VAL A 769 8.53 13.32 -0.53
CA VAL A 769 7.47 12.88 0.38
C VAL A 769 6.37 13.93 0.31
N LEU A 770 5.25 13.54 -0.28
CA LEU A 770 4.07 14.37 -0.38
C LEU A 770 3.31 14.29 0.94
N PRO A 771 3.20 15.38 1.70
CA PRO A 771 2.24 15.42 2.79
C PRO A 771 0.83 15.29 2.22
N ALA A 772 -0.12 14.83 3.04
CA ALA A 772 -1.53 15.01 2.71
C ALA A 772 -1.77 16.49 2.36
N PRO A 773 -2.62 16.80 1.35
CA PRO A 773 -2.94 18.19 1.00
C PRO A 773 -3.27 18.99 2.27
N ASN A 774 -2.66 20.16 2.45
CA ASN A 774 -2.59 20.93 3.72
C ASN A 774 -3.94 21.17 4.45
N GLU A 775 -5.07 20.91 3.81
CA GLU A 775 -6.42 21.05 4.36
C GLU A 775 -6.99 19.76 4.96
N PHE A 776 -6.35 18.60 4.75
CA PHE A 776 -6.90 17.29 5.13
C PHE A 776 -6.08 16.62 6.23
N ASP A 777 -6.77 16.05 7.23
CA ASP A 777 -6.13 15.14 8.17
C ASP A 777 -5.69 13.88 7.42
N PRO A 778 -4.41 13.42 7.54
CA PRO A 778 -3.92 12.20 6.89
C PRO A 778 -4.78 10.96 7.14
N GLN A 779 -5.51 10.93 8.25
CA GLN A 779 -6.46 9.88 8.60
C GLN A 779 -7.69 9.80 7.70
N GLU A 780 -8.06 10.90 7.05
CA GLU A 780 -9.29 11.01 6.28
C GLU A 780 -9.09 10.83 4.78
N VAL A 781 -7.83 10.87 4.30
CA VAL A 781 -7.51 10.95 2.86
C VAL A 781 -8.13 9.79 2.08
N SER A 782 -7.97 8.54 2.52
CA SER A 782 -8.54 7.37 1.86
C SER A 782 -10.08 7.39 1.89
N TRP A 783 -10.70 7.85 2.98
CA TRP A 783 -12.17 8.00 3.03
C TRP A 783 -12.65 9.08 2.04
N LYS A 784 -11.96 10.23 1.99
CA LYS A 784 -12.29 11.33 1.07
C LYS A 784 -12.16 10.90 -0.39
N GLY A 785 -11.17 10.08 -0.71
CA GLY A 785 -11.05 9.53 -2.06
C GLY A 785 -12.07 8.44 -2.39
N GLY A 786 -12.51 7.65 -1.40
CA GLY A 786 -13.70 6.81 -1.56
C GLY A 786 -14.93 7.65 -1.92
N ARG A 787 -15.14 8.77 -1.22
CA ARG A 787 -16.17 9.76 -1.57
C ARG A 787 -16.03 10.27 -3.00
N VAL A 788 -14.82 10.65 -3.44
CA VAL A 788 -14.58 11.11 -4.83
C VAL A 788 -14.92 10.00 -5.82
N TYR A 789 -14.40 8.79 -5.61
CA TYR A 789 -14.63 7.64 -6.48
C TYR A 789 -16.12 7.28 -6.62
N SER A 790 -16.87 7.31 -5.51
CA SER A 790 -18.31 7.01 -5.53
C SER A 790 -19.17 7.98 -6.35
N ARG A 791 -18.61 9.15 -6.69
CA ARG A 791 -19.27 10.19 -7.48
C ARG A 791 -18.80 10.19 -8.94
N LEU A 792 -17.93 9.26 -9.33
CA LEU A 792 -17.48 9.12 -10.72
C LEU A 792 -18.46 8.24 -11.51
N LYS A 793 -18.68 8.57 -12.79
CA LYS A 793 -19.56 7.78 -13.69
C LYS A 793 -19.16 6.30 -13.77
N VAL A 794 -17.86 5.99 -13.67
CA VAL A 794 -17.32 4.61 -13.76
C VAL A 794 -17.85 3.68 -12.66
N VAL A 795 -18.16 4.21 -11.46
CA VAL A 795 -18.60 3.39 -10.33
C VAL A 795 -20.00 2.79 -10.56
N ASN A 796 -20.78 3.35 -11.48
CA ASN A 796 -22.12 2.87 -11.80
C ASN A 796 -22.13 1.42 -12.31
N GLU A 797 -21.04 0.95 -12.93
CA GLU A 797 -20.86 -0.43 -13.35
C GLU A 797 -20.39 -1.37 -12.22
N MET A 798 -19.89 -0.80 -11.12
CA MET A 798 -19.23 -1.53 -10.02
C MET A 798 -20.16 -1.81 -8.83
N TRP A 799 -21.37 -1.26 -8.82
CA TRP A 799 -22.33 -1.54 -7.76
C TRP A 799 -22.91 -2.96 -7.88
N ILE A 800 -22.73 -3.74 -6.82
CA ILE A 800 -23.38 -5.05 -6.63
C ILE A 800 -24.72 -4.78 -5.95
N GLY A 801 -25.80 -5.37 -6.47
CA GLY A 801 -27.11 -5.32 -5.82
C GLY A 801 -27.37 -6.57 -4.99
N GLN A 802 -28.30 -6.48 -4.04
CA GLN A 802 -28.71 -7.62 -3.20
C GLN A 802 -29.11 -8.86 -4.02
N SER A 803 -29.84 -8.69 -5.13
CA SER A 803 -30.23 -9.81 -6.00
C SER A 803 -29.04 -10.52 -6.63
N ASP A 804 -28.02 -9.75 -7.03
CA ASP A 804 -26.80 -10.30 -7.62
C ASP A 804 -26.02 -11.07 -6.56
N TRP A 805 -25.89 -10.50 -5.35
CA TRP A 805 -25.23 -11.16 -4.22
C TRP A 805 -25.95 -12.44 -3.79
N ASN A 806 -27.28 -12.44 -3.74
CA ASN A 806 -28.04 -13.66 -3.42
C ASN A 806 -27.88 -14.75 -4.48
N LEU A 807 -27.69 -14.38 -5.75
CA LEU A 807 -27.57 -15.33 -6.86
C LEU A 807 -26.15 -15.88 -7.04
N LEU A 808 -25.15 -14.99 -6.99
CA LEU A 808 -23.76 -15.30 -7.35
C LEU A 808 -22.79 -15.18 -6.16
N HIS A 809 -23.22 -14.57 -5.06
CA HIS A 809 -22.40 -14.34 -3.87
C HIS A 809 -21.08 -13.65 -4.21
N SER A 810 -19.98 -14.05 -3.58
CA SER A 810 -18.64 -13.50 -3.82
C SER A 810 -18.18 -13.53 -5.27
N ARG A 811 -18.78 -14.35 -6.13
CA ARG A 811 -18.50 -14.34 -7.57
C ARG A 811 -18.84 -13.00 -8.23
N CYS A 812 -19.74 -12.21 -7.66
CA CYS A 812 -20.01 -10.83 -8.10
C CYS A 812 -18.76 -9.96 -8.10
N LEU A 813 -17.88 -10.14 -7.10
CA LEU A 813 -16.67 -9.33 -6.94
C LEU A 813 -15.72 -9.50 -8.11
N TYR A 814 -15.71 -10.66 -8.78
CA TYR A 814 -14.89 -10.89 -9.98
C TYR A 814 -15.37 -10.12 -11.22
N TYR A 815 -16.63 -9.69 -11.25
CA TYR A 815 -17.24 -9.02 -12.40
C TYR A 815 -17.52 -7.53 -12.16
N LYS A 816 -17.64 -7.13 -10.90
CA LYS A 816 -18.06 -5.80 -10.46
C LYS A 816 -17.05 -5.19 -9.47
N SER A 817 -15.78 -5.21 -9.86
CA SER A 817 -14.68 -4.56 -9.15
C SER A 817 -13.79 -3.82 -10.13
N LEU A 818 -13.15 -2.74 -9.67
CA LEU A 818 -12.19 -1.97 -10.46
C LEU A 818 -10.91 -2.77 -10.78
N PHE A 819 -10.54 -3.69 -9.89
CA PHE A 819 -9.34 -4.51 -9.97
C PHE A 819 -9.70 -5.98 -10.12
N ASN A 820 -8.75 -6.81 -10.55
CA ASN A 820 -8.98 -8.26 -10.65
C ASN A 820 -9.04 -8.89 -9.26
N TYR A 821 -10.25 -9.22 -8.81
CA TYR A 821 -10.49 -9.96 -7.58
C TYR A 821 -10.00 -11.40 -7.66
#